data_AF-L5LK54-F1
#
_entry.id   AF-L5LK54-F1
#
_cell.length_a   1.000
_cell.length_b   1.000
_cell.length_c   1.000
_cell.angle_alpha   90.00
_cell.angle_beta   90.00
_cell.angle_gamma   90.00
#
_symmetry.space_group_name_H-M   'P 1'
#
loop_
_entity.id
_entity.type
_entity.pdbx_description
1 polymer ?
#
loop_
_entity_poly.entity_id
_entity_poly.type
_entity_poly.pdbx_seq_one_letter_code
_entity_poly.pdbx_strand_id
1 'polypeptide(L)'
;MWKKAYFDTRAKIEASGREARWEFDRKRLFERTDYMATICQDLYDVLQVIEKEAKNFIDESFKTLRSAEAAFDMLLKFKHIRSREAINRQMMMKFNDILVQYCKEIDIINKIFVQNHENPPLYKNHPPVAGAIYWERSLFYRIKHTILRFQEVQEILDSERGEEITANPEDAAESSDRGITFAINFPFALREIINETKYLEQLGFPVPELARNVALQEDKFLRYTEGIQHMLDHYHALVRTLNDAESALLDDHSQELLRVFRSGFKRLNWNSLGIADYITRCKQAIGKFESLVHQIHKNADDIASRLTLIESINLFKYPAPKTEEDLPGVKEFFEHIDRERTKDVDYMVRWYLAIGPLLTKVEGLVIHTNTGKAPKLATYYEHWEKRVYEVLTKLILKNLQAFNSLILGNVPLFQTETILTAPEIILHPNANEIDKMCVHCARNCVEVTRNFVRWMNGSCIECPPQKGEEEEVVTITFYNDISLNPQIIEQALMIPQNVHRILVNLTKYLQRWKKYRPLWKLDKAIVMEKFAAKKPPCVSYDEKLQFYTKISQEVMRQPLVKEEHCVRLQLGPLAHTVQESAKAWVMSLGKLLNESAREELHSLHEEMESLAKNLKKSPGTLEDLKFVLATIAEVRSKSLIMELRYRDVQERYRTMTMYNLHPSNAEKELVDKIESMWQSLFTDSVNVEHALGSIKRTFTEVPWRWLPEARARGLRGPSDSRLLSPDHSQRDNELQAADGGLRKAVLF
;
A
#
# COMPACT_ATOMS: atom_id res chain seq x y z
N MET A 1 118.27 -11.76 2.23
CA MET A 1 119.37 -12.64 1.74
C MET A 1 120.58 -11.87 1.23
N TRP A 2 120.43 -10.90 0.32
CA TRP A 2 121.56 -10.17 -0.29
C TRP A 2 122.48 -9.47 0.73
N LYS A 3 121.93 -8.74 1.70
CA LYS A 3 122.70 -8.11 2.79
C LYS A 3 123.61 -9.10 3.53
N LYS A 4 123.10 -10.30 3.81
CA LYS A 4 123.86 -11.39 4.45
C LYS A 4 125.01 -11.85 3.56
N ALA A 5 124.73 -12.13 2.28
CA ALA A 5 125.74 -12.55 1.31
C ALA A 5 126.87 -11.52 1.11
N TYR A 6 126.56 -10.21 1.15
CA TYR A 6 127.58 -9.15 1.10
C TYR A 6 128.57 -9.23 2.27
N PHE A 7 128.06 -9.34 3.50
CA PHE A 7 128.92 -9.47 4.69
C PHE A 7 129.73 -10.76 4.68
N ASP A 8 129.13 -11.87 4.24
CA ASP A 8 129.82 -13.16 4.14
C ASP A 8 130.96 -13.12 3.11
N THR A 9 130.74 -12.50 1.95
CA THR A 9 131.75 -12.41 0.88
C THR A 9 132.90 -11.49 1.28
N ARG A 10 132.57 -10.35 1.89
CA ARG A 10 133.57 -9.43 2.43
C ARG A 10 134.47 -10.12 3.46
N ALA A 11 133.88 -10.86 4.41
CA ALA A 11 134.64 -11.58 5.42
C ALA A 11 135.62 -12.61 4.80
N LYS A 12 135.24 -13.26 3.69
CA LYS A 12 136.11 -14.18 2.96
C LYS A 12 137.30 -13.48 2.29
N ILE A 13 137.10 -12.30 1.72
CA ILE A 13 138.17 -11.55 1.04
C ILE A 13 139.19 -11.02 2.05
N GLU A 14 138.74 -10.40 3.16
CA GLU A 14 139.63 -9.89 4.21
C GLU A 14 140.46 -11.02 4.85
N ALA A 15 139.94 -12.25 4.94
CA ALA A 15 140.68 -13.40 5.47
C ALA A 15 141.77 -13.95 4.53
N SER A 16 141.71 -13.66 3.22
CA SER A 16 142.59 -14.28 2.22
C SER A 16 144.01 -13.69 2.17
N GLY A 17 144.21 -12.47 2.69
CA GLY A 17 145.52 -11.80 2.82
C GLY A 17 146.33 -11.58 1.54
N ARG A 18 145.85 -12.04 0.37
CA ARG A 18 146.58 -12.10 -0.91
C ARG A 18 146.21 -10.98 -1.89
N GLU A 19 145.20 -10.15 -1.59
CA GLU A 19 144.80 -9.00 -2.40
C GLU A 19 144.48 -7.78 -1.52
N ALA A 20 144.55 -6.57 -2.10
CA ALA A 20 144.30 -5.32 -1.38
C ALA A 20 142.84 -5.19 -0.90
N ARG A 21 142.65 -4.50 0.23
CA ARG A 21 141.37 -4.36 0.97
C ARG A 21 140.22 -3.81 0.10
N TRP A 22 139.07 -4.52 0.07
CA TRP A 22 137.85 -4.19 -0.70
C TRP A 22 136.69 -3.78 0.24
N GLU A 23 136.21 -2.53 0.19
CA GLU A 23 135.04 -2.06 0.97
C GLU A 23 134.21 -0.96 0.26
N PHE A 24 132.87 -1.08 0.31
CA PHE A 24 131.88 -0.08 -0.12
C PHE A 24 131.08 0.52 1.05
N ASP A 25 130.47 1.70 0.85
CA ASP A 25 129.62 2.37 1.84
C ASP A 25 128.32 1.58 2.14
N ARG A 26 128.17 1.15 3.39
CA ARG A 26 127.08 0.29 3.87
C ARG A 26 125.74 1.01 4.00
N LYS A 27 125.75 2.32 4.29
CA LYS A 27 124.51 3.06 4.52
C LYS A 27 123.75 3.21 3.21
N ARG A 28 124.49 3.54 2.14
CA ARG A 28 123.99 3.49 0.76
C ARG A 28 123.53 2.10 0.34
N LEU A 29 124.17 1.03 0.83
CA LEU A 29 123.84 -0.33 0.42
C LEU A 29 122.54 -0.87 1.02
N PHE A 30 122.21 -0.59 2.30
CA PHE A 30 121.18 -1.37 3.02
C PHE A 30 119.98 -0.63 3.59
N GLU A 31 120.07 0.67 3.86
CA GLU A 31 119.02 1.40 4.61
C GLU A 31 117.64 1.28 3.96
N ARG A 32 117.58 1.46 2.64
CA ARG A 32 116.32 1.37 1.88
C ARG A 32 115.75 -0.05 1.85
N THR A 33 116.61 -1.07 1.76
CA THR A 33 116.17 -2.48 1.73
C THR A 33 115.64 -2.95 3.08
N ASP A 34 116.22 -2.49 4.19
CA ASP A 34 115.74 -2.86 5.54
C ASP A 34 114.37 -2.23 5.83
N TYR A 35 114.17 -0.95 5.46
CA TYR A 35 112.87 -0.31 5.59
C TYR A 35 111.79 -1.04 4.77
N MET A 36 112.09 -1.41 3.52
CA MET A 36 111.17 -2.20 2.69
C MET A 36 110.82 -3.55 3.32
N ALA A 37 111.78 -4.24 3.94
CA ALA A 37 111.52 -5.51 4.62
C ALA A 37 110.52 -5.35 5.79
N THR A 38 110.60 -4.24 6.52
CA THR A 38 109.71 -3.96 7.66
C THR A 38 108.27 -3.74 7.18
N ILE A 39 108.07 -2.91 6.15
CA ILE A 39 106.75 -2.68 5.55
C ILE A 39 106.15 -3.97 4.97
N CYS A 40 106.97 -4.83 4.36
CA CYS A 40 106.50 -6.13 3.88
C CYS A 40 106.03 -7.06 5.00
N GLN A 41 106.61 -6.96 6.21
CA GLN A 41 106.18 -7.75 7.36
C GLN A 41 104.82 -7.27 7.89
N ASP A 42 104.64 -5.96 8.03
CA ASP A 42 103.35 -5.39 8.45
C ASP A 42 102.22 -5.76 7.48
N LEU A 43 102.48 -5.74 6.18
CA LEU A 43 101.54 -6.19 5.15
C LEU A 43 101.20 -7.68 5.26
N TYR A 44 102.16 -8.52 5.67
CA TYR A 44 101.93 -9.95 5.86
C TYR A 44 100.99 -10.22 7.06
N ASP A 45 101.14 -9.47 8.15
CA ASP A 45 100.33 -9.63 9.35
C ASP A 45 98.88 -9.21 9.11
N VAL A 46 98.64 -8.10 8.40
CA VAL A 46 97.29 -7.67 7.97
C VAL A 46 96.63 -8.76 7.12
N LEU A 47 97.38 -9.37 6.21
CA LEU A 47 96.88 -10.40 5.31
C LEU A 47 96.49 -11.70 6.06
N GLN A 48 97.10 -12.01 7.21
CA GLN A 48 96.67 -13.13 8.06
C GLN A 48 95.32 -12.88 8.75
N VAL A 49 95.07 -11.65 9.21
CA VAL A 49 93.78 -11.29 9.86
C VAL A 49 92.63 -11.43 8.87
N ILE A 50 92.79 -10.90 7.66
CA ILE A 50 91.77 -10.99 6.59
C ILE A 50 91.47 -12.45 6.24
N GLU A 51 92.48 -13.33 6.20
CA GLU A 51 92.24 -14.76 5.94
C GLU A 51 91.39 -15.42 7.03
N LYS A 52 91.57 -15.04 8.30
CA LYS A 52 90.79 -15.57 9.41
C LYS A 52 89.31 -15.16 9.31
N GLU A 53 89.04 -13.90 8.98
CA GLU A 53 87.67 -13.41 8.78
C GLU A 53 86.99 -14.09 7.59
N ALA A 54 87.71 -14.31 6.50
CA ALA A 54 87.19 -15.01 5.33
C ALA A 54 86.76 -16.46 5.65
N LYS A 55 87.54 -17.19 6.49
CA LYS A 55 87.16 -18.54 6.93
C LYS A 55 85.87 -18.54 7.75
N ASN A 56 85.73 -17.61 8.70
CA ASN A 56 84.52 -17.49 9.51
C ASN A 56 83.29 -17.17 8.66
N PHE A 57 83.44 -16.30 7.66
CA PHE A 57 82.34 -15.97 6.73
C PHE A 57 81.88 -17.20 5.91
N ILE A 58 82.82 -18.03 5.46
CA ILE A 58 82.51 -19.29 4.78
C ILE A 58 81.76 -20.24 5.72
N ASP A 59 82.16 -20.33 6.99
CA ASP A 59 81.49 -21.19 7.96
C ASP A 59 80.03 -20.81 8.21
N GLU A 60 79.73 -19.52 8.37
CA GLU A 60 78.35 -19.05 8.58
C GLU A 60 77.47 -19.26 7.34
N SER A 61 78.03 -19.05 6.14
CA SER A 61 77.25 -19.12 4.89
C SER A 61 76.70 -20.51 4.57
N PHE A 62 77.35 -21.58 5.04
CA PHE A 62 76.97 -22.96 4.76
C PHE A 62 76.15 -23.63 5.87
N LYS A 63 75.83 -22.95 6.98
CA LYS A 63 74.98 -23.50 8.04
C LYS A 63 73.51 -23.65 7.65
N THR A 64 73.00 -22.80 6.77
CA THR A 64 71.59 -22.78 6.36
C THR A 64 71.46 -22.84 4.83
N LEU A 65 71.58 -24.05 4.28
CA LEU A 65 71.41 -24.29 2.85
C LEU A 65 69.94 -24.53 2.52
N ARG A 66 69.41 -23.82 1.52
CA ARG A 66 68.01 -23.96 1.08
C ARG A 66 67.83 -25.07 0.04
N SER A 67 68.87 -25.34 -0.74
CA SER A 67 68.91 -26.39 -1.75
C SER A 67 70.33 -26.91 -1.90
N ALA A 68 70.49 -28.23 -1.96
CA ALA A 68 71.78 -28.86 -2.17
C ALA A 68 72.35 -28.55 -3.57
N GLU A 69 71.50 -28.49 -4.59
CA GLU A 69 71.90 -28.15 -5.97
C GLU A 69 72.50 -26.74 -6.07
N ALA A 70 71.80 -25.74 -5.53
CA ALA A 70 72.26 -24.35 -5.58
C ALA A 70 73.56 -24.13 -4.78
N ALA A 71 73.70 -24.82 -3.64
CA ALA A 71 74.90 -24.76 -2.81
C ALA A 71 76.11 -25.42 -3.48
N PHE A 72 75.89 -26.53 -4.18
CA PHE A 72 76.90 -27.23 -4.96
C PHE A 72 77.42 -26.39 -6.13
N ASP A 73 76.51 -25.79 -6.90
CA ASP A 73 76.87 -24.89 -8.01
C ASP A 73 77.65 -23.66 -7.51
N MET A 74 77.31 -23.13 -6.33
CA MET A 74 78.08 -22.06 -5.70
C MET A 74 79.50 -22.52 -5.35
N LEU A 75 79.66 -23.69 -4.71
CA LEU A 75 80.95 -24.23 -4.32
C LEU A 75 81.86 -24.50 -5.54
N LEU A 76 81.31 -25.05 -6.62
CA LEU A 76 82.02 -25.25 -7.90
C LEU A 76 82.57 -23.95 -8.47
N LYS A 77 81.80 -22.85 -8.44
CA LYS A 77 82.29 -21.54 -8.90
C LYS A 77 83.50 -21.07 -8.11
N PHE A 78 83.57 -21.33 -6.81
CA PHE A 78 84.71 -20.96 -5.97
C PHE A 78 85.93 -21.88 -6.13
N LYS A 79 85.74 -23.16 -6.48
CA LYS A 79 86.84 -24.10 -6.77
C LYS A 79 87.78 -23.57 -7.87
N HIS A 80 87.25 -22.82 -8.82
CA HIS A 80 88.01 -22.26 -9.94
C HIS A 80 88.61 -20.87 -9.66
N ILE A 81 88.32 -20.25 -8.50
CA ILE A 81 88.94 -18.98 -8.11
C ILE A 81 90.31 -19.27 -7.50
N ARG A 82 91.37 -18.65 -8.03
CA ARG A 82 92.73 -18.73 -7.46
C ARG A 82 92.76 -18.05 -6.09
N SER A 83 92.50 -18.81 -5.04
CA SER A 83 92.55 -18.33 -3.65
C SER A 83 93.75 -18.92 -2.89
N ARG A 84 94.05 -18.39 -1.70
CA ARG A 84 95.06 -18.99 -0.81
C ARG A 84 94.60 -20.40 -0.43
N GLU A 85 95.53 -21.35 -0.37
CA GLU A 85 95.22 -22.75 -0.08
C GLU A 85 94.38 -22.96 1.19
N ALA A 86 94.54 -22.09 2.19
CA ALA A 86 93.80 -22.17 3.43
C ALA A 86 92.30 -21.84 3.27
N ILE A 87 91.92 -20.97 2.34
CA ILE A 87 90.52 -20.67 1.99
C ILE A 87 89.95 -21.82 1.15
N ASN A 88 90.72 -22.33 0.19
CA ASN A 88 90.32 -23.49 -0.60
C ASN A 88 90.07 -24.73 0.28
N ARG A 89 90.92 -24.99 1.28
CA ARG A 89 90.69 -26.07 2.25
C ARG A 89 89.39 -25.86 3.02
N GLN A 90 89.13 -24.64 3.50
CA GLN A 90 87.88 -24.34 4.22
C GLN A 90 86.64 -24.57 3.34
N MET A 91 86.68 -24.16 2.07
CA MET A 91 85.59 -24.37 1.12
C MET A 91 85.33 -25.86 0.84
N MET A 92 86.39 -26.66 0.66
CA MET A 92 86.22 -28.10 0.40
C MET A 92 85.61 -28.84 1.61
N MET A 93 85.84 -28.38 2.84
CA MET A 93 85.18 -28.96 4.03
C MET A 93 83.66 -28.72 4.04
N LYS A 94 83.15 -27.70 3.33
CA LYS A 94 81.70 -27.40 3.25
C LYS A 94 80.91 -28.31 2.32
N PHE A 95 81.58 -29.21 1.61
CA PHE A 95 80.92 -30.23 0.80
C PHE A 95 80.02 -31.15 1.63
N ASN A 96 80.44 -31.48 2.86
CA ASN A 96 79.67 -32.31 3.77
C ASN A 96 78.33 -31.67 4.13
N ASP A 97 78.28 -30.35 4.32
CA ASP A 97 77.05 -29.62 4.64
C ASP A 97 76.04 -29.70 3.47
N ILE A 98 76.55 -29.69 2.23
CA ILE A 98 75.73 -29.84 1.00
C ILE A 98 75.17 -31.26 0.89
N LEU A 99 75.99 -32.29 1.15
CA LEU A 99 75.54 -33.68 1.13
C LEU A 99 74.46 -33.95 2.18
N VAL A 100 74.60 -33.39 3.40
CA VAL A 100 73.57 -33.48 4.44
C VAL A 100 72.25 -32.86 3.97
N GLN A 101 72.31 -31.72 3.26
CA GLN A 101 71.11 -31.11 2.70
C GLN A 101 70.51 -31.94 1.56
N TYR A 102 71.34 -32.61 0.76
CA TYR A 102 70.87 -33.49 -0.31
C TYR A 102 70.17 -34.73 0.22
N CYS A 103 70.72 -35.38 1.25
CA CYS A 103 70.07 -36.51 1.91
C CYS A 103 68.68 -36.13 2.44
N LYS A 104 68.53 -34.94 3.05
CA LYS A 104 67.21 -34.42 3.46
C LYS A 104 66.23 -34.27 2.30
N GLU A 105 66.70 -33.80 1.14
CA GLU A 105 65.86 -33.69 -0.07
C GLU A 105 65.43 -35.07 -0.61
N ILE A 106 66.33 -36.06 -0.60
CA ILE A 106 66.01 -37.44 -0.98
C ILE A 106 64.97 -38.02 -0.01
N ASP A 107 65.15 -37.84 1.29
CA ASP A 107 64.24 -38.36 2.31
C ASP A 107 62.83 -37.77 2.13
N ILE A 108 62.73 -36.49 1.79
CA ILE A 108 61.44 -35.84 1.47
C ILE A 108 60.80 -36.48 0.23
N ILE A 109 61.56 -36.72 -0.84
CA ILE A 109 61.02 -37.34 -2.07
C ILE A 109 60.63 -38.80 -1.83
N ASN A 110 61.46 -39.57 -1.12
CA ASN A 110 61.19 -40.96 -0.77
C ASN A 110 59.96 -41.08 0.13
N LYS A 111 59.81 -40.16 1.09
CA LYS A 111 58.60 -40.04 1.92
C LYS A 111 57.36 -39.80 1.07
N ILE A 112 57.43 -38.90 0.08
CA ILE A 112 56.32 -38.67 -0.87
C ILE A 112 56.01 -39.93 -1.68
N PHE A 113 57.03 -40.68 -2.11
CA PHE A 113 56.85 -41.91 -2.89
C PHE A 113 56.19 -43.02 -2.06
N VAL A 114 56.76 -43.36 -0.91
CA VAL A 114 56.26 -44.45 -0.05
C VAL A 114 54.84 -44.18 0.44
N GLN A 115 54.50 -42.93 0.74
CA GLN A 115 53.14 -42.57 1.17
C GLN A 115 52.09 -42.78 0.09
N ASN A 116 52.46 -42.60 -1.17
CA ASN A 116 51.50 -42.51 -2.26
C ASN A 116 51.73 -43.56 -3.37
N HIS A 117 52.59 -44.57 -3.16
CA HIS A 117 52.89 -45.56 -4.21
C HIS A 117 51.68 -46.43 -4.59
N GLU A 118 50.83 -46.77 -3.61
CA GLU A 118 49.57 -47.50 -3.83
C GLU A 118 48.47 -46.62 -4.45
N ASN A 119 48.49 -45.31 -4.18
CA ASN A 119 47.54 -44.34 -4.74
C ASN A 119 48.23 -42.99 -5.02
N PRO A 120 48.93 -42.87 -6.15
CA PRO A 120 49.72 -41.68 -6.44
C PRO A 120 48.81 -40.47 -6.69
N PRO A 121 49.18 -39.26 -6.21
CA PRO A 121 48.42 -38.06 -6.49
C PRO A 121 48.47 -37.75 -7.99
N LEU A 122 47.38 -38.08 -8.67
CA LEU A 122 47.23 -37.85 -10.09
C LEU A 122 46.73 -36.44 -10.36
N TYR A 123 47.20 -35.84 -11.45
CA TYR A 123 46.58 -34.61 -11.97
C TYR A 123 45.16 -34.92 -12.44
N LYS A 124 44.25 -33.92 -12.32
CA LYS A 124 42.88 -34.04 -12.83
C LYS A 124 42.91 -34.48 -14.30
N ASN A 125 42.18 -35.55 -14.64
CA ASN A 125 42.09 -36.18 -15.97
C ASN A 125 43.23 -37.13 -16.37
N HIS A 126 44.19 -37.45 -15.48
CA HIS A 126 45.13 -38.54 -15.74
C HIS A 126 44.47 -39.91 -15.47
N PRO A 127 44.73 -40.92 -16.31
CA PRO A 127 44.21 -42.26 -16.08
C PRO A 127 45.04 -42.97 -14.97
N PRO A 128 44.47 -43.94 -14.25
CA PRO A 128 45.02 -44.47 -13.00
C PRO A 128 46.44 -45.06 -13.12
N VAL A 129 46.71 -45.87 -14.14
CA VAL A 129 47.97 -46.61 -14.37
C VAL A 129 49.01 -45.71 -15.06
N ALA A 130 48.71 -45.11 -16.21
CA ALA A 130 49.68 -44.25 -16.87
C ALA A 130 49.99 -42.97 -16.08
N GLY A 131 49.00 -42.45 -15.33
CA GLY A 131 49.18 -41.37 -14.39
C GLY A 131 50.13 -41.73 -13.25
N ALA A 132 50.01 -42.94 -12.70
CA ALA A 132 50.91 -43.46 -11.68
C ALA A 132 52.35 -43.55 -12.19
N ILE A 133 52.54 -44.08 -13.40
CA ILE A 133 53.85 -44.16 -14.06
C ILE A 133 54.44 -42.77 -14.29
N TYR A 134 53.62 -41.80 -14.71
CA TYR A 134 54.08 -40.43 -14.92
C TYR A 134 54.53 -39.77 -13.61
N TRP A 135 53.77 -39.97 -12.53
CA TRP A 135 54.12 -39.49 -11.20
C TRP A 135 55.42 -40.13 -10.69
N GLU A 136 55.56 -41.45 -10.82
CA GLU A 136 56.77 -42.20 -10.44
C GLU A 136 57.99 -41.72 -11.24
N ARG A 137 57.87 -41.57 -12.57
CA ARG A 137 58.91 -41.00 -13.43
C ARG A 137 59.29 -39.59 -13.02
N SER A 138 58.35 -38.74 -12.63
CA SER A 138 58.62 -37.37 -12.18
C SER A 138 59.49 -37.35 -10.91
N LEU A 139 59.17 -38.19 -9.91
CA LEU A 139 59.99 -38.30 -8.70
C LEU A 139 61.37 -38.88 -9.00
N PHE A 140 61.43 -39.91 -9.86
CA PHE A 140 62.69 -40.50 -10.31
C PHE A 140 63.58 -39.49 -11.04
N TYR A 141 63.04 -38.71 -11.98
CA TYR A 141 63.80 -37.69 -12.70
C TYR A 141 64.33 -36.60 -11.78
N ARG A 142 63.55 -36.20 -10.76
CA ARG A 142 64.01 -35.23 -9.76
C ARG A 142 65.20 -35.76 -8.96
N ILE A 143 65.16 -37.00 -8.48
CA ILE A 143 66.31 -37.61 -7.77
C ILE A 143 67.50 -37.78 -8.71
N LYS A 144 67.26 -38.29 -9.93
CA LYS A 144 68.29 -38.58 -10.93
C LYS A 144 69.02 -37.31 -11.37
N HIS A 145 68.30 -36.21 -11.59
CA HIS A 145 68.91 -34.94 -11.99
C HIS A 145 69.89 -34.43 -10.93
N THR A 146 69.50 -34.50 -9.65
CA THR A 146 70.33 -34.02 -8.55
C THR A 146 71.52 -34.96 -8.29
N ILE A 147 71.36 -36.29 -8.41
CA ILE A 147 72.47 -37.25 -8.17
C ILE A 147 73.53 -37.24 -9.27
N LEU A 148 73.14 -37.04 -10.54
CA LEU A 148 74.07 -36.98 -11.66
C LEU A 148 75.05 -35.80 -11.51
N ARG A 149 74.61 -34.68 -10.93
CA ARG A 149 75.47 -33.53 -10.61
C ARG A 149 76.49 -33.84 -9.52
N PHE A 150 76.13 -34.63 -8.51
CA PHE A 150 77.04 -35.06 -7.45
C PHE A 150 78.04 -36.13 -7.93
N GLN A 151 77.70 -36.94 -8.94
CA GLN A 151 78.56 -37.98 -9.51
C GLN A 151 79.73 -37.45 -10.37
N GLU A 152 79.77 -36.16 -10.72
CA GLU A 152 80.90 -35.54 -11.46
C GLU A 152 82.15 -35.27 -10.58
N VAL A 153 82.11 -35.58 -9.28
CA VAL A 153 83.25 -35.41 -8.35
C VAL A 153 83.45 -36.67 -7.49
N GLN A 154 84.55 -37.41 -7.73
CA GLN A 154 84.95 -38.59 -6.95
C GLN A 154 85.57 -38.19 -5.60
N GLU A 155 84.87 -38.45 -4.48
CA GLU A 155 85.38 -39.18 -3.30
C GLU A 155 84.33 -39.21 -2.14
N ILE A 156 83.72 -40.39 -2.01
CA ILE A 156 83.33 -41.17 -0.81
C ILE A 156 82.31 -40.60 0.20
N LEU A 157 81.17 -41.29 0.20
CA LEU A 157 80.16 -41.43 1.25
C LEU A 157 80.62 -42.42 2.33
N ASP A 158 80.33 -42.15 3.61
CA ASP A 158 80.01 -43.16 4.63
C ASP A 158 79.34 -42.47 5.83
N SER A 159 78.03 -42.66 6.02
CA SER A 159 77.43 -43.08 7.30
C SER A 159 75.90 -43.18 7.18
N GLU A 160 75.35 -44.20 7.86
CA GLU A 160 74.00 -44.76 7.76
C GLU A 160 72.86 -43.98 8.46
N ARG A 161 71.63 -44.40 8.08
CA ARG A 161 70.32 -44.31 8.78
C ARG A 161 69.58 -42.98 8.66
N GLY A 162 68.29 -42.94 8.31
CA GLY A 162 67.27 -43.96 8.08
C GLY A 162 65.88 -43.38 8.39
N GLU A 163 64.86 -43.74 7.58
CA GLU A 163 63.41 -43.89 7.90
C GLU A 163 62.64 -42.69 8.57
N GLU A 164 61.38 -42.29 8.30
CA GLU A 164 60.21 -42.88 7.64
C GLU A 164 58.99 -41.88 7.64
N ILE A 165 57.88 -42.24 6.95
CA ILE A 165 56.45 -42.16 7.40
C ILE A 165 55.47 -40.99 7.01
N THR A 166 54.37 -41.41 6.34
CA THR A 166 52.89 -41.05 6.40
C THR A 166 52.29 -39.68 5.99
N ALA A 167 51.07 -39.53 5.45
CA ALA A 167 49.99 -40.36 4.85
C ALA A 167 48.79 -39.43 4.50
N ASN A 168 47.93 -39.80 3.52
CA ASN A 168 46.46 -39.53 3.32
C ASN A 168 45.95 -38.05 3.27
N PRO A 169 44.72 -37.67 2.79
CA PRO A 169 43.40 -38.35 2.72
C PRO A 169 42.68 -38.13 1.34
N GLU A 170 41.41 -38.45 1.03
CA GLU A 170 40.14 -38.11 1.67
C GLU A 170 38.93 -38.72 0.89
N ASP A 171 37.81 -38.85 1.62
CA ASP A 171 36.41 -39.18 1.29
C ASP A 171 35.77 -38.33 0.16
N ALA A 172 34.54 -38.51 -0.36
CA ALA A 172 33.48 -39.51 -0.29
C ALA A 172 32.42 -39.18 -1.38
N ALA A 173 31.67 -40.23 -1.75
CA ALA A 173 30.23 -40.36 -2.04
C ALA A 173 29.41 -39.33 -2.87
N GLU A 174 28.39 -39.86 -3.56
CA GLU A 174 27.16 -39.16 -3.95
C GLU A 174 25.94 -40.11 -4.01
N SER A 175 24.74 -39.52 -3.88
CA SER A 175 23.43 -40.17 -3.72
C SER A 175 22.44 -39.89 -4.87
N SER A 176 21.41 -40.74 -4.95
CA SER A 176 20.28 -40.89 -5.91
C SER A 176 19.12 -39.87 -5.80
N ASP A 177 18.35 -39.61 -6.90
CA ASP A 177 16.88 -39.89 -6.99
C ASP A 177 16.20 -39.70 -8.39
N ARG A 178 15.15 -40.54 -8.61
CA ARG A 178 13.88 -40.54 -9.40
C ARG A 178 13.66 -39.95 -10.83
N GLY A 179 12.99 -40.79 -11.63
CA GLY A 179 12.43 -40.60 -12.99
C GLY A 179 12.75 -41.83 -13.88
N ILE A 180 12.02 -42.13 -14.96
CA ILE A 180 12.63 -42.97 -16.04
C ILE A 180 13.64 -42.06 -16.73
N THR A 181 14.77 -41.89 -16.08
CA THR A 181 15.91 -41.16 -16.58
C THR A 181 16.59 -42.08 -17.56
N PHE A 182 16.53 -41.71 -18.84
CA PHE A 182 17.40 -42.34 -19.82
C PHE A 182 18.81 -41.84 -19.55
N ALA A 183 19.67 -42.75 -19.12
CA ALA A 183 21.10 -42.50 -18.97
C ALA A 183 21.86 -43.24 -20.08
N ILE A 184 22.99 -42.66 -20.47
CA ILE A 184 23.87 -43.31 -21.44
C ILE A 184 24.57 -44.48 -20.76
N ASN A 185 24.35 -45.68 -21.30
CA ASN A 185 25.05 -46.89 -20.87
C ASN A 185 26.39 -47.05 -21.61
N PHE A 186 27.29 -46.06 -21.48
CA PHE A 186 28.66 -46.16 -21.96
C PHE A 186 29.58 -46.42 -20.75
N PRO A 187 30.17 -47.63 -20.62
CA PRO A 187 30.97 -47.98 -19.46
C PRO A 187 32.14 -47.02 -19.25
N PHE A 188 32.26 -46.48 -18.03
CA PHE A 188 33.39 -45.62 -17.63
C PHE A 188 34.73 -46.33 -17.85
N ALA A 189 34.79 -47.64 -17.55
CA ALA A 189 35.96 -48.48 -17.79
C ALA A 189 36.45 -48.45 -19.25
N LEU A 190 35.57 -48.30 -20.25
CA LEU A 190 36.00 -48.18 -21.65
C LEU A 190 36.66 -46.83 -21.93
N ARG A 191 36.16 -45.75 -21.32
CA ARG A 191 36.78 -44.42 -21.42
C ARG A 191 38.14 -44.40 -20.71
N GLU A 192 38.24 -45.06 -19.56
CA GLU A 192 39.52 -45.27 -18.87
C GLU A 192 40.50 -46.07 -19.73
N ILE A 193 40.09 -47.19 -20.33
CA ILE A 193 40.95 -48.01 -21.21
C ILE A 193 41.43 -47.22 -22.44
N ILE A 194 40.56 -46.42 -23.05
CA ILE A 194 40.93 -45.55 -24.19
C ILE A 194 41.99 -44.54 -23.76
N ASN A 195 41.79 -43.87 -22.62
CA ASN A 195 42.75 -42.92 -22.07
C ASN A 195 44.07 -43.62 -21.71
N GLU A 196 44.03 -44.72 -20.96
CA GLU A 196 45.20 -45.53 -20.59
C GLU A 196 46.02 -45.93 -21.81
N THR A 197 45.36 -46.44 -22.86
CA THR A 197 46.03 -46.87 -24.09
C THR A 197 46.80 -45.72 -24.74
N LYS A 198 46.18 -44.54 -24.85
CA LYS A 198 46.83 -43.35 -25.44
C LYS A 198 48.03 -42.89 -24.62
N TYR A 199 47.91 -42.83 -23.28
CA TYR A 199 48.99 -42.40 -22.42
C TYR A 199 50.12 -43.44 -22.33
N LEU A 200 49.83 -44.74 -22.29
CA LEU A 200 50.84 -45.80 -22.28
C LEU A 200 51.62 -45.85 -23.60
N GLU A 201 50.94 -45.65 -24.74
CA GLU A 201 51.58 -45.57 -26.06
C GLU A 201 52.49 -44.33 -26.16
N GLN A 202 52.06 -43.16 -25.66
CA GLN A 202 52.90 -41.96 -25.56
C GLN A 202 54.13 -42.17 -24.66
N LEU A 203 53.99 -42.96 -23.59
CA LEU A 203 55.08 -43.28 -22.66
C LEU A 203 56.05 -44.35 -23.20
N GLY A 204 55.78 -44.91 -24.39
CA GLY A 204 56.61 -45.87 -25.11
C GLY A 204 56.39 -47.34 -24.75
N PHE A 205 55.29 -47.67 -24.05
CA PHE A 205 54.99 -49.05 -23.64
C PHE A 205 54.26 -49.83 -24.75
N PRO A 206 54.50 -51.15 -24.87
CA PRO A 206 53.73 -52.00 -25.76
C PRO A 206 52.30 -52.17 -25.22
N VAL A 207 51.30 -51.72 -25.98
CA VAL A 207 49.88 -51.84 -25.62
C VAL A 207 49.23 -52.99 -26.41
N PRO A 208 48.34 -53.80 -25.80
CA PRO A 208 47.61 -54.85 -26.52
C PRO A 208 46.84 -54.31 -27.73
N GLU A 209 46.89 -55.03 -28.86
CA GLU A 209 46.25 -54.63 -30.12
C GLU A 209 44.74 -54.37 -29.98
N LEU A 210 44.06 -55.14 -29.12
CA LEU A 210 42.64 -54.95 -28.81
C LEU A 210 42.38 -53.56 -28.21
N ALA A 211 43.20 -53.13 -27.24
CA ALA A 211 43.05 -51.84 -26.59
C ALA A 211 43.38 -50.69 -27.55
N ARG A 212 44.41 -50.87 -28.41
CA ARG A 212 44.75 -49.93 -29.49
C ARG A 212 43.59 -49.76 -30.48
N ASN A 213 42.96 -50.86 -30.91
CA ASN A 213 41.82 -50.82 -31.83
C ASN A 213 40.59 -50.11 -31.25
N VAL A 214 40.35 -50.21 -29.94
CA VAL A 214 39.28 -49.47 -29.25
C VAL A 214 39.64 -47.98 -29.13
N ALA A 215 40.89 -47.66 -28.79
CA ALA A 215 41.36 -46.27 -28.71
C ALA A 215 41.30 -45.54 -30.06
N LEU A 216 41.59 -46.23 -31.17
CA LEU A 216 41.44 -45.68 -32.53
C LEU A 216 39.99 -45.29 -32.88
N GLN A 217 39.00 -45.83 -32.16
CA GLN A 217 37.58 -45.52 -32.35
C GLN A 217 37.05 -44.48 -31.34
N GLU A 218 37.92 -43.85 -30.55
CA GLU A 218 37.55 -42.83 -29.56
C GLU A 218 36.65 -41.74 -30.14
N ASP A 219 37.06 -41.10 -31.23
CA ASP A 219 36.28 -40.03 -31.87
C ASP A 219 34.88 -40.47 -32.26
N LYS A 220 34.73 -41.74 -32.67
CA LYS A 220 33.44 -42.32 -33.03
C LYS A 220 32.56 -42.50 -31.78
N PHE A 221 33.11 -43.02 -30.69
CA PHE A 221 32.37 -43.19 -29.44
C PHE A 221 32.04 -41.85 -28.76
N LEU A 222 32.94 -40.86 -28.80
CA LEU A 222 32.67 -39.50 -28.31
C LEU A 222 31.50 -38.87 -29.06
N ARG A 223 31.53 -38.88 -30.40
CA ARG A 223 30.42 -38.34 -31.21
C ARG A 223 29.09 -39.03 -30.93
N TYR A 224 29.09 -40.34 -30.72
CA TYR A 224 27.87 -41.09 -30.39
C TYR A 224 27.36 -40.79 -28.97
N THR A 225 28.25 -40.76 -27.99
CA THR A 225 27.89 -40.46 -26.59
C THR A 225 27.38 -39.03 -26.45
N GLU A 226 28.10 -38.03 -26.97
CA GLU A 226 27.66 -36.64 -26.98
C GLU A 226 26.35 -36.46 -27.76
N GLY A 227 26.22 -37.12 -28.93
CA GLY A 227 25.02 -37.04 -29.76
C GLY A 227 23.78 -37.63 -29.08
N ILE A 228 23.92 -38.74 -28.35
CA ILE A 228 22.85 -39.32 -27.54
C ILE A 228 22.58 -38.46 -26.31
N GLN A 229 23.61 -37.91 -25.65
CA GLN A 229 23.45 -37.09 -24.45
C GLN A 229 22.63 -35.84 -24.75
N HIS A 230 23.05 -35.09 -25.77
CA HIS A 230 22.33 -33.89 -26.21
C HIS A 230 20.88 -34.20 -26.62
N MET A 231 20.63 -35.36 -27.22
CA MET A 231 19.28 -35.79 -27.59
C MET A 231 18.43 -36.08 -26.34
N LEU A 232 18.98 -36.78 -25.35
CA LEU A 232 18.29 -37.09 -24.09
C LEU A 232 18.07 -35.84 -23.23
N ASP A 233 19.06 -34.94 -23.17
CA ASP A 233 18.93 -33.66 -22.47
C ASP A 233 17.82 -32.81 -23.08
N HIS A 234 17.73 -32.77 -24.42
CA HIS A 234 16.65 -32.09 -25.11
C HIS A 234 15.28 -32.70 -24.77
N TYR A 235 15.16 -34.03 -24.81
CA TYR A 235 13.93 -34.72 -24.41
C TYR A 235 13.53 -34.42 -22.96
N HIS A 236 14.47 -34.55 -22.01
CA HIS A 236 14.20 -34.30 -20.59
C HIS A 236 13.87 -32.83 -20.33
N ALA A 237 14.51 -31.89 -21.02
CA ALA A 237 14.16 -30.47 -20.94
C ALA A 237 12.70 -30.24 -21.38
N LEU A 238 12.29 -30.82 -22.50
CA LEU A 238 10.94 -30.68 -23.03
C LEU A 238 9.88 -31.28 -22.09
N VAL A 239 10.08 -32.50 -21.57
CA VAL A 239 9.14 -33.15 -20.64
C VAL A 239 8.97 -32.34 -19.35
N ARG A 240 10.03 -31.69 -18.87
CA ARG A 240 9.96 -30.82 -17.67
C ARG A 240 9.10 -29.57 -17.86
N THR A 241 8.80 -29.18 -19.10
CA THR A 241 7.93 -28.00 -19.37
C THR A 241 6.44 -28.31 -19.28
N LEU A 242 6.06 -29.59 -19.32
CA LEU A 242 4.66 -30.00 -19.37
C LEU A 242 4.06 -30.03 -17.96
N ASN A 243 2.86 -29.46 -17.82
CA ASN A 243 2.07 -29.65 -16.61
C ASN A 243 1.36 -31.02 -16.61
N ASP A 244 0.69 -31.39 -15.50
CA ASP A 244 0.03 -32.70 -15.38
C ASP A 244 -1.06 -32.92 -16.44
N ALA A 245 -1.82 -31.88 -16.80
CA ALA A 245 -2.89 -31.96 -17.78
C ALA A 245 -2.35 -32.11 -19.22
N GLU A 246 -1.27 -31.40 -19.54
CA GLU A 246 -0.54 -31.51 -20.82
C GLU A 246 0.19 -32.84 -20.94
N SER A 247 0.76 -33.35 -19.84
CA SER A 247 1.41 -34.66 -19.80
C SER A 247 0.41 -35.78 -20.08
N ALA A 248 -0.79 -35.69 -19.50
CA ALA A 248 -1.88 -36.63 -19.79
C ALA A 248 -2.39 -36.49 -21.24
N LEU A 249 -2.53 -35.25 -21.73
CA LEU A 249 -2.96 -34.96 -23.11
C LEU A 249 -2.00 -35.56 -24.15
N LEU A 250 -0.70 -35.49 -23.88
CA LEU A 250 0.36 -35.90 -24.78
C LEU A 250 0.87 -37.33 -24.53
N ASP A 251 0.21 -38.13 -23.68
CA ASP A 251 0.70 -39.48 -23.33
C ASP A 251 0.87 -40.37 -24.57
N ASP A 252 -0.11 -40.42 -25.48
CA ASP A 252 0.01 -41.22 -26.71
C ASP A 252 1.21 -40.82 -27.59
N HIS A 253 1.45 -39.52 -27.73
CA HIS A 253 2.58 -38.97 -28.50
C HIS A 253 3.91 -39.24 -27.79
N SER A 254 3.90 -39.17 -26.45
CA SER A 254 5.04 -39.51 -25.62
C SER A 254 5.37 -41.00 -25.74
N GLN A 255 4.36 -41.89 -25.74
CA GLN A 255 4.54 -43.32 -25.98
C GLN A 255 5.06 -43.61 -27.39
N GLU A 256 4.62 -42.88 -28.41
CA GLU A 256 5.16 -43.01 -29.77
C GLU A 256 6.64 -42.60 -29.85
N LEU A 257 7.03 -41.50 -29.18
CA LEU A 257 8.42 -41.10 -29.04
C LEU A 257 9.25 -42.16 -28.30
N LEU A 258 8.73 -42.71 -27.21
CA LEU A 258 9.36 -43.81 -26.46
C LEU A 258 9.51 -45.09 -27.29
N ARG A 259 8.59 -45.37 -28.23
CA ARG A 259 8.74 -46.48 -29.20
C ARG A 259 9.92 -46.25 -30.14
N VAL A 260 10.20 -45.01 -30.55
CA VAL A 260 11.41 -44.68 -31.33
C VAL A 260 12.67 -44.97 -30.50
N PHE A 261 12.68 -44.54 -29.23
CA PHE A 261 13.79 -44.79 -28.30
C PHE A 261 14.02 -46.27 -28.00
N ARG A 262 12.97 -47.10 -28.09
CA ARG A 262 13.04 -48.56 -27.87
C ARG A 262 14.06 -49.28 -28.76
N SER A 263 14.33 -48.75 -29.95
CA SER A 263 15.38 -49.29 -30.81
C SER A 263 16.79 -49.09 -30.23
N GLY A 264 17.01 -48.01 -29.48
CA GLY A 264 18.29 -47.69 -28.84
C GLY A 264 18.66 -48.62 -27.70
N PHE A 265 17.72 -48.97 -26.81
CA PHE A 265 18.03 -49.80 -25.63
C PHE A 265 17.73 -51.30 -25.79
N LYS A 266 17.10 -51.74 -26.89
CA LYS A 266 16.83 -53.19 -27.13
C LYS A 266 17.59 -53.79 -28.32
N ARG A 267 17.98 -53.00 -29.33
CA ARG A 267 18.53 -53.54 -30.59
C ARG A 267 19.92 -53.05 -30.93
N LEU A 268 20.26 -51.82 -30.54
CA LEU A 268 21.56 -51.22 -30.84
C LEU A 268 22.56 -51.53 -29.72
N ASN A 269 23.79 -51.83 -30.12
CA ASN A 269 24.96 -51.90 -29.25
C ASN A 269 26.03 -50.93 -29.78
N TRP A 270 27.08 -50.66 -29.02
CA TRP A 270 28.12 -49.68 -29.40
C TRP A 270 28.91 -50.05 -30.67
N ASN A 271 28.82 -51.30 -31.13
CA ASN A 271 29.43 -51.77 -32.39
C ASN A 271 28.52 -51.56 -33.61
N SER A 272 27.28 -51.13 -33.41
CA SER A 272 26.29 -50.96 -34.48
C SER A 272 26.64 -49.77 -35.38
N LEU A 273 26.61 -49.98 -36.70
CA LEU A 273 26.86 -48.93 -37.69
C LEU A 273 25.73 -47.88 -37.77
N GLY A 274 24.50 -48.25 -37.37
CA GLY A 274 23.30 -47.42 -37.47
C GLY A 274 23.04 -46.45 -36.30
N ILE A 275 24.01 -46.20 -35.41
CA ILE A 275 23.83 -45.29 -34.26
C ILE A 275 23.63 -43.84 -34.75
N ALA A 276 24.36 -43.40 -35.77
CA ALA A 276 24.20 -42.07 -36.35
C ALA A 276 22.78 -41.85 -36.93
N ASP A 277 22.27 -42.85 -37.65
CA ASP A 277 20.90 -42.83 -38.20
C ASP A 277 19.85 -42.89 -37.09
N TYR A 278 20.13 -43.61 -35.99
CA TYR A 278 19.27 -43.64 -34.82
C TYR A 278 19.18 -42.27 -34.14
N ILE A 279 20.32 -41.61 -33.88
CA ILE A 279 20.36 -40.26 -33.30
C ILE A 279 19.57 -39.29 -34.19
N THR A 280 19.76 -39.36 -35.51
CA THR A 280 19.06 -38.49 -36.47
C THR A 280 17.54 -38.71 -36.42
N ARG A 281 17.08 -39.97 -36.43
CA ARG A 281 15.66 -40.32 -36.32
C ARG A 281 15.05 -39.86 -35.00
N CYS A 282 15.77 -40.02 -33.89
CA CYS A 282 15.30 -39.59 -32.58
C CYS A 282 15.25 -38.05 -32.47
N LYS A 283 16.26 -37.33 -32.98
CA LYS A 283 16.24 -35.86 -33.06
C LYS A 283 15.05 -35.36 -33.88
N GLN A 284 14.75 -35.99 -35.02
CA GLN A 284 13.58 -35.66 -35.83
C GLN A 284 12.26 -35.93 -35.08
N ALA A 285 12.17 -37.05 -34.35
CA ALA A 285 10.99 -37.37 -33.55
C ALA A 285 10.79 -36.39 -32.39
N ILE A 286 11.87 -36.03 -31.68
CA ILE A 286 11.85 -35.01 -30.62
C ILE A 286 11.43 -33.66 -31.20
N GLY A 287 12.00 -33.23 -32.33
CA GLY A 287 11.63 -31.95 -32.94
C GLY A 287 10.17 -31.88 -33.41
N LYS A 288 9.59 -33.00 -33.86
CA LYS A 288 8.14 -33.08 -34.15
C LYS A 288 7.31 -32.94 -32.88
N PHE A 289 7.71 -33.62 -31.80
CA PHE A 289 7.04 -33.54 -30.51
C PHE A 289 7.16 -32.14 -29.89
N GLU A 290 8.34 -31.52 -29.95
CA GLU A 290 8.59 -30.14 -29.54
C GLU A 290 7.68 -29.15 -30.28
N SER A 291 7.57 -29.27 -31.61
CA SER A 291 6.68 -28.42 -32.41
C SER A 291 5.21 -28.58 -32.01
N LEU A 292 4.78 -29.76 -31.58
CA LEU A 292 3.42 -29.99 -31.06
C LEU A 292 3.24 -29.32 -29.69
N VAL A 293 4.19 -29.52 -28.77
CA VAL A 293 4.20 -28.89 -27.44
C VAL A 293 4.15 -27.37 -27.55
N HIS A 294 5.00 -26.75 -28.37
CA HIS A 294 5.00 -25.30 -28.58
C HIS A 294 3.65 -24.77 -29.11
N GLN A 295 2.96 -25.51 -29.97
CA GLN A 295 1.63 -25.11 -30.44
C GLN A 295 0.57 -25.23 -29.35
N ILE A 296 0.66 -26.23 -28.47
CA ILE A 296 -0.25 -26.39 -27.33
C ILE A 296 -0.01 -25.25 -26.34
N HIS A 297 1.24 -25.00 -25.95
CA HIS A 297 1.62 -23.90 -25.06
C HIS A 297 1.14 -22.54 -25.59
N LYS A 298 1.31 -22.28 -26.89
CA LYS A 298 0.79 -21.04 -27.49
C LYS A 298 -0.73 -20.89 -27.31
N ASN A 299 -1.51 -21.95 -27.51
CA ASN A 299 -2.96 -21.88 -27.27
C ASN A 299 -3.28 -21.73 -25.78
N ALA A 300 -2.52 -22.40 -24.89
CA ALA A 300 -2.66 -22.26 -23.45
C ALA A 300 -2.39 -20.83 -22.99
N ASP A 301 -1.33 -20.20 -23.50
CA ASP A 301 -0.98 -18.80 -23.24
C ASP A 301 -2.06 -17.82 -23.73
N ASP A 302 -2.64 -18.07 -24.92
CA ASP A 302 -3.77 -17.28 -25.45
C ASP A 302 -5.01 -17.39 -24.53
N ILE A 303 -5.32 -18.59 -24.02
CA ILE A 303 -6.42 -18.79 -23.06
C ILE A 303 -6.10 -18.08 -21.74
N ALA A 304 -4.91 -18.30 -21.18
CA ALA A 304 -4.47 -17.70 -19.92
C ALA A 304 -4.49 -16.16 -19.99
N SER A 305 -4.08 -15.58 -21.11
CA SER A 305 -4.12 -14.12 -21.35
C SER A 305 -5.55 -13.59 -21.29
N ARG A 306 -6.50 -14.27 -21.93
CA ARG A 306 -7.94 -13.89 -21.90
C ARG A 306 -8.53 -14.00 -20.50
N LEU A 307 -8.20 -15.06 -19.78
CA LEU A 307 -8.61 -15.21 -18.38
C LEU A 307 -8.05 -14.10 -17.49
N THR A 308 -6.81 -13.70 -17.72
CA THR A 308 -6.18 -12.57 -17.00
C THR A 308 -6.90 -11.25 -17.30
N LEU A 309 -7.32 -11.01 -18.55
CA LEU A 309 -8.14 -9.84 -18.90
C LEU A 309 -9.49 -9.86 -18.16
N ILE A 310 -10.17 -11.01 -18.13
CA ILE A 310 -11.41 -11.18 -17.36
C ILE A 310 -11.19 -10.88 -15.88
N GLU A 311 -10.13 -11.42 -15.25
CA GLU A 311 -9.79 -11.22 -13.83
C GLU A 311 -9.50 -9.75 -13.49
N SER A 312 -8.99 -8.98 -14.44
CA SER A 312 -8.57 -7.59 -14.24
C SER A 312 -9.70 -6.56 -14.28
N ILE A 313 -10.90 -6.95 -14.72
CA ILE A 313 -12.03 -6.02 -14.91
C ILE A 313 -12.55 -5.46 -13.57
N ASN A 314 -12.86 -4.16 -13.60
CA ASN A 314 -13.58 -3.48 -12.52
C ASN A 314 -15.08 -3.45 -12.83
N LEU A 315 -15.88 -4.18 -12.05
CA LEU A 315 -17.35 -4.28 -12.15
C LEU A 315 -18.11 -3.14 -11.45
N PHE A 316 -17.38 -2.22 -10.80
CA PHE A 316 -17.90 -1.05 -10.11
C PHE A 316 -17.27 0.24 -10.64
N LYS A 317 -17.31 0.43 -11.97
CA LYS A 317 -16.92 1.71 -12.60
C LYS A 317 -17.96 2.78 -12.28
N TYR A 318 -17.54 3.85 -11.63
CA TYR A 318 -18.39 4.98 -11.28
C TYR A 318 -17.93 6.26 -11.99
N PRO A 319 -18.80 7.28 -12.11
CA PRO A 319 -18.46 8.53 -12.80
C PRO A 319 -17.27 9.19 -12.14
N ALA A 320 -16.26 9.56 -12.92
CA ALA A 320 -15.15 10.37 -12.41
C ALA A 320 -15.67 11.79 -12.09
N PRO A 321 -15.39 12.35 -10.91
CA PRO A 321 -15.79 13.71 -10.58
C PRO A 321 -15.05 14.69 -11.50
N LYS A 322 -15.80 15.55 -12.20
CA LYS A 322 -15.23 16.60 -13.07
C LYS A 322 -14.65 17.76 -12.23
N THR A 323 -15.26 18.01 -11.08
CA THR A 323 -14.88 19.00 -10.06
C THR A 323 -15.25 18.45 -8.68
N GLU A 324 -14.59 18.90 -7.60
CA GLU A 324 -14.91 18.46 -6.22
C GLU A 324 -16.36 18.73 -5.80
N GLU A 325 -17.04 19.68 -6.45
CA GLU A 325 -18.44 20.04 -6.19
C GLU A 325 -19.46 19.19 -6.97
N ASP A 326 -19.06 18.50 -8.03
CA ASP A 326 -20.00 17.86 -8.98
C ASP A 326 -20.02 16.34 -8.75
N LEU A 327 -20.73 15.92 -7.70
CA LEU A 327 -20.99 14.50 -7.41
C LEU A 327 -22.31 14.06 -8.04
N PRO A 328 -22.39 12.83 -8.58
CA PRO A 328 -23.63 12.30 -9.15
C PRO A 328 -24.68 12.07 -8.05
N GLY A 329 -25.95 12.19 -8.43
CA GLY A 329 -27.05 11.77 -7.56
C GLY A 329 -27.03 10.26 -7.32
N VAL A 330 -27.63 9.79 -6.22
CA VAL A 330 -27.62 8.35 -5.86
C VAL A 330 -28.11 7.45 -7.01
N LYS A 331 -29.20 7.84 -7.68
CA LYS A 331 -29.77 7.08 -8.82
C LYS A 331 -28.82 7.02 -10.00
N GLU A 332 -28.30 8.18 -10.41
CA GLU A 332 -27.35 8.30 -11.51
C GLU A 332 -26.07 7.48 -11.25
N PHE A 333 -25.57 7.49 -10.00
CA PHE A 333 -24.39 6.73 -9.61
C PHE A 333 -24.57 5.21 -9.83
N PHE A 334 -25.65 4.63 -9.29
CA PHE A 334 -25.91 3.19 -9.45
C PHE A 334 -26.27 2.81 -10.89
N GLU A 335 -27.04 3.65 -11.61
CA GLU A 335 -27.35 3.44 -13.03
C GLU A 335 -26.11 3.52 -13.92
N HIS A 336 -25.13 4.37 -13.60
CA HIS A 336 -23.87 4.40 -14.31
C HIS A 336 -23.07 3.11 -14.12
N ILE A 337 -22.98 2.63 -12.87
CA ILE A 337 -22.31 1.35 -12.57
C ILE A 337 -22.97 0.21 -13.34
N ASP A 338 -24.30 0.09 -13.33
CA ASP A 338 -24.99 -0.99 -14.05
C ASP A 338 -24.78 -0.92 -15.57
N ARG A 339 -24.76 0.29 -16.16
CA ARG A 339 -24.47 0.48 -17.60
C ARG A 339 -23.06 0.07 -17.98
N GLU A 340 -22.05 0.51 -17.22
CA GLU A 340 -20.66 0.15 -17.50
C GLU A 340 -20.41 -1.34 -17.25
N ARG A 341 -20.98 -1.90 -16.18
CA ARG A 341 -20.91 -3.34 -15.90
C ARG A 341 -21.48 -4.16 -17.05
N THR A 342 -22.65 -3.79 -17.58
CA THR A 342 -23.26 -4.49 -18.73
C THR A 342 -22.33 -4.52 -19.94
N LYS A 343 -21.67 -3.41 -20.26
CA LYS A 343 -20.69 -3.34 -21.36
C LYS A 343 -19.49 -4.25 -21.10
N ASP A 344 -18.93 -4.22 -19.89
CA ASP A 344 -17.78 -5.04 -19.54
C ASP A 344 -18.11 -6.54 -19.60
N VAL A 345 -19.31 -6.92 -19.16
CA VAL A 345 -19.82 -8.29 -19.24
C VAL A 345 -19.87 -8.77 -20.69
N ASP A 346 -20.35 -7.96 -21.62
CA ASP A 346 -20.39 -8.30 -23.04
C ASP A 346 -18.98 -8.61 -23.59
N TYR A 347 -17.96 -7.85 -23.18
CA TYR A 347 -16.56 -8.14 -23.56
C TYR A 347 -16.05 -9.43 -22.91
N MET A 348 -16.32 -9.64 -21.62
CA MET A 348 -15.89 -10.83 -20.89
C MET A 348 -16.48 -12.11 -21.49
N VAL A 349 -17.77 -12.10 -21.83
CA VAL A 349 -18.47 -13.23 -22.47
C VAL A 349 -17.83 -13.54 -23.83
N ARG A 350 -17.50 -12.53 -24.64
CA ARG A 350 -16.79 -12.75 -25.92
C ARG A 350 -15.43 -13.41 -25.73
N TRP A 351 -14.65 -12.99 -24.73
CA TRP A 351 -13.36 -13.61 -24.43
C TRP A 351 -13.51 -15.05 -23.95
N TYR A 352 -14.52 -15.31 -23.11
CA TYR A 352 -14.86 -16.65 -22.63
C TYR A 352 -15.28 -17.58 -23.78
N LEU A 353 -16.23 -17.17 -24.62
CA LEU A 353 -16.71 -17.94 -25.77
C LEU A 353 -15.59 -18.28 -26.77
N ALA A 354 -14.57 -17.42 -26.85
CA ALA A 354 -13.43 -17.66 -27.72
C ALA A 354 -12.46 -18.73 -27.17
N ILE A 355 -12.56 -19.15 -25.90
CA ILE A 355 -11.75 -20.23 -25.31
C ILE A 355 -12.10 -21.58 -25.94
N GLY A 356 -13.39 -21.89 -26.12
CA GLY A 356 -13.85 -23.15 -26.72
C GLY A 356 -13.17 -23.47 -28.06
N PRO A 357 -13.18 -22.56 -29.05
CA PRO A 357 -12.47 -22.75 -30.32
C PRO A 357 -10.95 -23.00 -30.19
N LEU A 358 -10.28 -22.41 -29.19
CA LEU A 358 -8.85 -22.67 -28.93
C LEU A 358 -8.64 -24.10 -28.41
N LEU A 359 -9.52 -24.56 -27.52
CA LEU A 359 -9.51 -25.94 -27.03
C LEU A 359 -9.83 -26.95 -28.13
N THR A 360 -10.80 -26.66 -28.99
CA THR A 360 -11.10 -27.47 -30.18
C THR A 360 -9.92 -27.52 -31.15
N LYS A 361 -9.15 -26.43 -31.28
CA LYS A 361 -7.92 -26.42 -32.09
C LYS A 361 -6.85 -27.32 -31.48
N VAL A 362 -6.71 -27.36 -30.16
CA VAL A 362 -5.82 -28.33 -29.47
C VAL A 362 -6.29 -29.76 -29.72
N GLU A 363 -7.60 -30.03 -29.71
CA GLU A 363 -8.16 -31.33 -30.12
C GLU A 363 -7.70 -31.72 -31.53
N GLY A 364 -7.77 -30.80 -32.49
CA GLY A 364 -7.34 -31.03 -33.88
C GLY A 364 -5.84 -31.30 -34.03
N LEU A 365 -5.02 -30.68 -33.17
CA LEU A 365 -3.56 -30.87 -33.15
C LEU A 365 -3.16 -32.23 -32.57
N VAL A 366 -3.83 -32.69 -31.52
CA VAL A 366 -3.44 -33.91 -30.79
C VAL A 366 -4.11 -35.15 -31.36
N ILE A 367 -5.41 -35.12 -31.65
CA ILE A 367 -6.15 -36.32 -32.05
C ILE A 367 -6.89 -36.19 -33.39
N HIS A 368 -6.67 -35.08 -34.10
CA HIS A 368 -7.21 -34.82 -35.44
C HIS A 368 -8.75 -34.80 -35.51
N THR A 369 -9.40 -34.42 -34.41
CA THR A 369 -10.85 -34.17 -34.35
C THR A 369 -11.12 -32.74 -33.90
N ASN A 370 -12.26 -32.17 -34.28
CA ASN A 370 -12.66 -30.80 -33.93
C ASN A 370 -14.06 -30.79 -33.30
N THR A 371 -14.34 -31.78 -32.45
CA THR A 371 -15.67 -32.00 -31.88
C THR A 371 -15.92 -31.23 -30.59
N GLY A 372 -14.85 -30.89 -29.85
CA GLY A 372 -14.92 -30.23 -28.55
C GLY A 372 -15.36 -31.16 -27.42
N LYS A 373 -15.40 -32.48 -27.65
CA LYS A 373 -15.93 -33.49 -26.70
C LYS A 373 -15.18 -34.82 -26.75
N ALA A 374 -13.93 -34.80 -27.19
CA ALA A 374 -13.14 -36.00 -27.28
C ALA A 374 -12.79 -36.57 -25.88
N PRO A 375 -13.04 -37.87 -25.61
CA PRO A 375 -12.80 -38.45 -24.29
C PRO A 375 -11.36 -38.34 -23.78
N LYS A 376 -10.38 -38.39 -24.68
CA LYS A 376 -8.95 -38.24 -24.33
C LYS A 376 -8.59 -36.85 -23.83
N LEU A 377 -9.36 -35.83 -24.19
CA LEU A 377 -9.16 -34.44 -23.77
C LEU A 377 -9.99 -34.06 -22.54
N ALA A 378 -10.81 -34.98 -22.00
CA ALA A 378 -11.73 -34.67 -20.90
C ALA A 378 -11.02 -34.03 -19.70
N THR A 379 -9.87 -34.57 -19.29
CA THR A 379 -9.05 -34.03 -18.18
C THR A 379 -8.48 -32.65 -18.50
N TYR A 380 -8.14 -32.39 -19.76
CA TYR A 380 -7.63 -31.09 -20.21
C TYR A 380 -8.76 -30.05 -20.27
N TYR A 381 -9.96 -30.42 -20.70
CA TYR A 381 -11.14 -29.55 -20.65
C TYR A 381 -11.52 -29.20 -19.21
N GLU A 382 -11.53 -30.21 -18.32
CA GLU A 382 -11.79 -30.02 -16.88
C GLU A 382 -10.77 -29.06 -16.24
N HIS A 383 -9.48 -29.19 -16.59
CA HIS A 383 -8.44 -28.27 -16.10
C HIS A 383 -8.76 -26.80 -16.42
N TRP A 384 -9.14 -26.51 -17.67
CA TRP A 384 -9.48 -25.15 -18.08
C TRP A 384 -10.82 -24.67 -17.52
N GLU A 385 -11.81 -25.55 -17.39
CA GLU A 385 -13.09 -25.20 -16.75
C GLU A 385 -12.87 -24.80 -15.27
N LYS A 386 -12.04 -25.56 -14.55
CA LYS A 386 -11.64 -25.24 -13.18
C LYS A 386 -10.92 -23.89 -13.12
N ARG A 387 -10.03 -23.61 -14.07
CA ARG A 387 -9.33 -22.32 -14.15
C ARG A 387 -10.29 -21.16 -14.40
N VAL A 388 -11.30 -21.33 -15.25
CA VAL A 388 -12.38 -20.33 -15.46
C VAL A 388 -13.13 -20.07 -14.17
N TYR A 389 -13.54 -21.12 -13.45
CA TYR A 389 -14.23 -21.00 -12.16
C TYR A 389 -13.40 -20.22 -11.13
N GLU A 390 -12.11 -20.53 -10.99
CA GLU A 390 -11.20 -19.83 -10.08
C GLU A 390 -11.09 -18.34 -10.43
N VAL A 391 -10.96 -18.01 -11.72
CA VAL A 391 -10.83 -16.63 -12.22
C VAL A 391 -12.10 -15.83 -11.96
N LEU A 392 -13.28 -16.39 -12.27
CA LEU A 392 -14.56 -15.73 -12.00
C LEU A 392 -14.79 -15.53 -10.50
N THR A 393 -14.43 -16.52 -9.66
CA THR A 393 -14.51 -16.41 -8.20
C THR A 393 -13.62 -15.28 -7.69
N LYS A 394 -12.36 -15.21 -8.14
CA LYS A 394 -11.42 -14.13 -7.78
C LYS A 394 -11.91 -12.76 -8.26
N LEU A 395 -12.45 -12.69 -9.48
CA LEU A 395 -13.00 -11.46 -10.04
C LEU A 395 -14.09 -10.88 -9.14
N ILE A 396 -15.09 -11.69 -8.78
CA ILE A 396 -16.21 -11.24 -7.94
C ILE A 396 -15.72 -10.84 -6.55
N LEU A 397 -14.89 -11.68 -5.92
CA LEU A 397 -14.39 -11.42 -4.57
C LEU A 397 -13.58 -10.10 -4.51
N LYS A 398 -12.65 -9.91 -5.46
CA LYS A 398 -11.82 -8.70 -5.55
C LYS A 398 -12.67 -7.45 -5.77
N ASN A 399 -13.67 -7.53 -6.64
CA ASN A 399 -14.55 -6.38 -6.94
C ASN A 399 -15.43 -6.00 -5.74
N LEU A 400 -16.04 -6.98 -5.06
CA LEU A 400 -16.83 -6.71 -3.85
C LEU A 400 -15.95 -6.12 -2.73
N GLN A 401 -14.75 -6.65 -2.51
CA GLN A 401 -13.81 -6.13 -1.52
C GLN A 401 -13.37 -4.70 -1.83
N ALA A 402 -13.04 -4.42 -3.11
CA ALA A 402 -12.68 -3.08 -3.55
C ALA A 402 -13.84 -2.09 -3.36
N PHE A 403 -15.06 -2.47 -3.73
CA PHE A 403 -16.24 -1.62 -3.57
C PHE A 403 -16.60 -1.37 -2.10
N ASN A 404 -16.50 -2.40 -1.25
CA ASN A 404 -16.69 -2.24 0.20
C ASN A 404 -15.67 -1.28 0.81
N SER A 405 -14.41 -1.35 0.36
CA SER A 405 -13.35 -0.42 0.79
C SER A 405 -13.62 1.01 0.34
N LEU A 406 -14.19 1.20 -0.86
CA LEU A 406 -14.62 2.51 -1.36
C LEU A 406 -15.78 3.10 -0.54
N ILE A 407 -16.76 2.26 -0.15
CA ILE A 407 -17.91 2.68 0.67
C ILE A 407 -17.47 3.19 2.04
N LEU A 408 -16.52 2.49 2.68
CA LEU A 408 -15.97 2.86 3.98
C LEU A 408 -14.92 3.96 3.91
N GLY A 409 -14.47 4.32 2.71
CA GLY A 409 -13.50 5.38 2.48
C GLY A 409 -14.00 6.76 2.94
N ASN A 410 -13.05 7.68 3.13
CA ASN A 410 -13.34 9.06 3.53
C ASN A 410 -13.66 9.99 2.35
N VAL A 411 -13.91 9.43 1.16
CA VAL A 411 -14.17 10.19 -0.07
C VAL A 411 -15.64 9.98 -0.47
N PRO A 412 -16.44 11.04 -0.60
CA PRO A 412 -17.83 10.92 -1.03
C PRO A 412 -17.91 10.48 -2.50
N LEU A 413 -18.76 9.50 -2.78
CA LEU A 413 -18.95 8.92 -4.12
C LEU A 413 -20.20 9.47 -4.82
N PHE A 414 -21.24 9.77 -4.05
CA PHE A 414 -22.50 10.30 -4.55
C PHE A 414 -23.13 11.26 -3.54
N GLN A 415 -24.08 12.06 -4.01
CA GLN A 415 -24.82 13.00 -3.18
C GLN A 415 -26.30 12.66 -3.06
N THR A 416 -26.87 13.00 -1.91
CA THR A 416 -28.30 12.86 -1.60
C THR A 416 -28.84 14.15 -1.00
N GLU A 417 -30.03 14.54 -1.43
CA GLU A 417 -30.69 15.75 -0.98
C GLU A 417 -31.59 15.46 0.22
N THR A 418 -31.72 16.44 1.11
CA THR A 418 -32.69 16.39 2.19
C THR A 418 -33.87 17.30 1.89
N ILE A 419 -35.07 16.74 1.89
CA ILE A 419 -36.31 17.47 1.65
C ILE A 419 -37.24 17.37 2.87
N LEU A 420 -38.04 18.42 3.07
CA LEU A 420 -39.07 18.45 4.09
C LEU A 420 -40.42 18.08 3.46
N THR A 421 -40.88 16.86 3.73
CA THR A 421 -42.25 16.43 3.38
C THR A 421 -43.05 16.41 4.68
N ALA A 422 -43.67 17.55 5.01
CA ALA A 422 -44.32 17.74 6.32
C ALA A 422 -45.23 16.56 6.69
N PRO A 423 -45.07 15.94 7.88
CA PRO A 423 -44.29 16.42 9.03
C PRO A 423 -42.84 15.90 9.14
N GLU A 424 -42.34 15.15 8.16
CA GLU A 424 -41.09 14.39 8.24
C GLU A 424 -39.97 14.98 7.37
N ILE A 425 -38.73 14.82 7.85
CA ILE A 425 -37.52 15.18 7.10
C ILE A 425 -37.01 13.88 6.49
N ILE A 426 -37.00 13.79 5.17
CA ILE A 426 -36.63 12.59 4.44
C ILE A 426 -35.44 12.86 3.52
N LEU A 427 -34.65 11.81 3.29
CA LEU A 427 -33.67 11.79 2.21
C LEU A 427 -34.40 11.61 0.89
N HIS A 428 -33.89 12.21 -0.17
CA HIS A 428 -34.37 12.02 -1.53
C HIS A 428 -33.19 11.59 -2.43
N PRO A 429 -33.11 10.31 -2.84
CA PRO A 429 -34.01 9.19 -2.55
C PRO A 429 -34.07 8.77 -1.06
N ASN A 430 -35.14 8.09 -0.64
CA ASN A 430 -35.29 7.70 0.76
C ASN A 430 -34.28 6.62 1.19
N ALA A 431 -33.98 6.51 2.48
CA ALA A 431 -32.97 5.59 2.99
C ALA A 431 -33.22 4.13 2.56
N ASN A 432 -34.48 3.67 2.59
CA ASN A 432 -34.84 2.31 2.17
C ASN A 432 -34.61 2.07 0.68
N GLU A 433 -34.80 3.09 -0.16
CA GLU A 433 -34.55 3.03 -1.60
C GLU A 433 -33.05 2.94 -1.85
N ILE A 434 -32.23 3.73 -1.15
CA ILE A 434 -30.76 3.64 -1.21
C ILE A 434 -30.28 2.25 -0.77
N ASP A 435 -30.80 1.72 0.34
CA ASP A 435 -30.48 0.37 0.81
C ASP A 435 -30.83 -0.69 -0.25
N LYS A 436 -32.04 -0.62 -0.85
CA LYS A 436 -32.46 -1.54 -1.92
C LYS A 436 -31.56 -1.44 -3.16
N MET A 437 -31.18 -0.24 -3.57
CA MET A 437 -30.27 -0.03 -4.70
C MET A 437 -28.88 -0.61 -4.40
N CYS A 438 -28.39 -0.47 -3.17
CA CYS A 438 -27.12 -1.05 -2.75
C CYS A 438 -27.16 -2.59 -2.73
N VAL A 439 -28.22 -3.19 -2.17
CA VAL A 439 -28.44 -4.64 -2.20
C VAL A 439 -28.50 -5.15 -3.64
N HIS A 440 -29.26 -4.46 -4.50
CA HIS A 440 -29.38 -4.80 -5.91
C HIS A 440 -28.02 -4.72 -6.62
N CYS A 441 -27.25 -3.67 -6.40
CA CYS A 441 -25.94 -3.48 -7.02
C CYS A 441 -24.94 -4.58 -6.61
N ALA A 442 -24.89 -4.94 -5.31
CA ALA A 442 -24.04 -6.03 -4.83
C ALA A 442 -24.47 -7.39 -5.40
N ARG A 443 -25.78 -7.65 -5.47
CA ARG A 443 -26.33 -8.88 -6.07
C ARG A 443 -26.04 -8.97 -7.56
N ASN A 444 -26.27 -7.90 -8.31
CA ASN A 444 -26.01 -7.83 -9.75
C ASN A 444 -24.55 -8.12 -10.08
N CYS A 445 -23.61 -7.69 -9.23
CA CYS A 445 -22.20 -8.03 -9.38
C CYS A 445 -21.95 -9.54 -9.38
N VAL A 446 -22.61 -10.29 -8.49
CA VAL A 446 -22.51 -11.77 -8.46
C VAL A 446 -23.29 -12.37 -9.64
N GLU A 447 -24.46 -11.84 -9.97
CA GLU A 447 -25.30 -12.31 -11.08
C GLU A 447 -24.64 -12.17 -12.46
N VAL A 448 -23.61 -11.34 -12.62
CA VAL A 448 -22.76 -11.31 -13.82
C VAL A 448 -22.30 -12.71 -14.23
N THR A 449 -21.99 -13.58 -13.27
CA THR A 449 -21.50 -14.93 -13.54
C THR A 449 -22.56 -15.86 -14.14
N ARG A 450 -23.83 -15.43 -14.22
CA ARG A 450 -24.90 -16.15 -14.96
C ARG A 450 -24.70 -16.13 -16.47
N ASN A 451 -23.98 -15.14 -17.00
CA ASN A 451 -23.69 -15.06 -18.43
C ASN A 451 -22.60 -16.06 -18.87
N PHE A 452 -21.99 -16.77 -17.93
CA PHE A 452 -20.94 -17.77 -18.18
C PHE A 452 -21.55 -19.16 -18.01
N VAL A 453 -21.98 -19.74 -19.13
CA VAL A 453 -22.58 -21.07 -19.19
C VAL A 453 -21.47 -22.11 -19.01
N ARG A 454 -21.69 -23.11 -18.15
CA ARG A 454 -20.70 -24.18 -17.95
C ARG A 454 -20.59 -25.10 -19.16
N TRP A 455 -19.48 -25.80 -19.25
CA TRP A 455 -19.32 -26.82 -20.29
C TRP A 455 -20.01 -28.12 -19.88
N MET A 456 -20.40 -28.94 -20.86
CA MET A 456 -20.84 -30.30 -20.58
C MET A 456 -19.65 -31.12 -20.06
N ASN A 457 -19.90 -32.07 -19.15
CA ASN A 457 -18.87 -32.89 -18.53
C ASN A 457 -17.93 -33.52 -19.57
N GLY A 458 -16.61 -33.31 -19.39
CA GLY A 458 -15.57 -33.83 -20.28
C GLY A 458 -15.56 -33.21 -21.68
N SER A 459 -16.07 -31.99 -21.84
CA SER A 459 -16.12 -31.25 -23.10
C SER A 459 -15.78 -29.77 -22.92
N CYS A 460 -15.59 -29.05 -24.02
CA CYS A 460 -15.52 -27.58 -24.05
C CYS A 460 -16.73 -26.94 -24.76
N ILE A 461 -17.87 -27.64 -24.76
CA ILE A 461 -19.13 -27.20 -25.38
C ILE A 461 -20.05 -26.70 -24.28
N GLU A 462 -20.62 -25.51 -24.45
CA GLU A 462 -21.57 -24.94 -23.50
C GLU A 462 -22.80 -25.85 -23.32
N CYS A 463 -23.21 -26.01 -22.06
CA CYS A 463 -24.36 -26.81 -21.70
C CYS A 463 -25.64 -26.16 -22.25
N PRO A 464 -26.39 -26.84 -23.13
CA PRO A 464 -27.64 -26.30 -23.63
C PRO A 464 -28.67 -26.19 -22.48
N PRO A 465 -29.67 -25.30 -22.61
CA PRO A 465 -30.71 -25.18 -21.60
C PRO A 465 -31.46 -26.50 -21.39
N GLN A 466 -31.63 -26.93 -20.14
CA GLN A 466 -32.25 -28.20 -19.75
C GLN A 466 -33.67 -27.97 -19.21
N LYS A 467 -34.58 -28.94 -19.34
CA LYS A 467 -35.91 -28.88 -18.72
C LYS A 467 -35.80 -29.29 -17.26
N GLY A 468 -36.16 -28.39 -16.34
CA GLY A 468 -36.26 -28.63 -14.91
C GLY A 468 -37.52 -29.41 -14.52
N GLU A 469 -37.67 -29.66 -13.22
CA GLU A 469 -38.78 -30.46 -12.65
C GLU A 469 -40.18 -29.84 -12.87
N GLU A 470 -40.26 -28.53 -13.09
CA GLU A 470 -41.52 -27.77 -13.26
C GLU A 470 -41.72 -27.18 -14.68
N GLU A 471 -41.19 -27.82 -15.73
CA GLU A 471 -41.16 -27.29 -17.11
C GLU A 471 -40.32 -26.01 -17.32
N GLU A 472 -39.68 -25.48 -16.27
CA GLU A 472 -38.77 -24.34 -16.40
C GLU A 472 -37.47 -24.72 -17.12
N VAL A 473 -37.01 -23.85 -18.01
CA VAL A 473 -35.75 -24.03 -18.74
C VAL A 473 -34.59 -23.54 -17.86
N VAL A 474 -33.79 -24.47 -17.35
CA VAL A 474 -32.64 -24.21 -16.47
C VAL A 474 -31.35 -24.25 -17.26
N THR A 475 -30.56 -23.17 -17.19
CA THR A 475 -29.21 -23.13 -17.76
C THR A 475 -28.18 -23.29 -16.64
N ILE A 476 -27.26 -24.24 -16.80
CA ILE A 476 -26.19 -24.49 -15.82
C ILE A 476 -25.06 -23.48 -16.05
N THR A 477 -24.85 -22.59 -15.09
CA THR A 477 -23.89 -21.48 -15.17
C THR A 477 -22.94 -21.51 -13.98
N PHE A 478 -21.81 -20.81 -14.06
CA PHE A 478 -20.87 -20.70 -12.93
C PHE A 478 -21.49 -19.98 -11.72
N TYR A 479 -22.57 -19.22 -11.90
CA TYR A 479 -23.31 -18.57 -10.81
C TYR A 479 -23.81 -19.54 -9.74
N ASN A 480 -24.22 -20.75 -10.11
CA ASN A 480 -24.79 -21.71 -9.16
C ASN A 480 -23.79 -22.07 -8.04
N ASP A 481 -22.50 -22.14 -8.35
CA ASP A 481 -21.46 -22.43 -7.37
C ASP A 481 -20.89 -21.15 -6.74
N ILE A 482 -20.67 -20.11 -7.55
CA ILE A 482 -20.06 -18.85 -7.09
C ILE A 482 -20.97 -18.14 -6.08
N SER A 483 -22.28 -18.15 -6.29
CA SER A 483 -23.25 -17.54 -5.36
C SER A 483 -23.32 -18.26 -4.01
N LEU A 484 -22.90 -19.52 -3.93
CA LEU A 484 -22.84 -20.31 -2.71
C LEU A 484 -21.50 -20.16 -1.96
N ASN A 485 -20.51 -19.49 -2.55
CA ASN A 485 -19.21 -19.30 -1.92
C ASN A 485 -19.33 -18.42 -0.65
N PRO A 486 -18.95 -18.92 0.54
CA PRO A 486 -19.10 -18.19 1.80
C PRO A 486 -18.43 -16.81 1.81
N GLN A 487 -17.24 -16.69 1.20
CA GLN A 487 -16.51 -15.42 1.16
C GLN A 487 -17.23 -14.37 0.30
N ILE A 488 -17.87 -14.80 -0.78
CA ILE A 488 -18.64 -13.91 -1.66
C ILE A 488 -19.93 -13.48 -0.96
N ILE A 489 -20.65 -14.41 -0.32
CA ILE A 489 -21.86 -14.12 0.45
C ILE A 489 -21.56 -13.10 1.56
N GLU A 490 -20.48 -13.32 2.32
CA GLU A 490 -20.07 -12.42 3.41
C GLU A 490 -19.80 -11.00 2.89
N GLN A 491 -19.02 -10.84 1.83
CA GLN A 491 -18.72 -9.53 1.24
C GLN A 491 -19.98 -8.84 0.67
N ALA A 492 -20.82 -9.61 -0.04
CA ALA A 492 -22.07 -9.09 -0.61
C ALA A 492 -23.07 -8.62 0.46
N LEU A 493 -23.07 -9.25 1.65
CA LEU A 493 -23.89 -8.82 2.79
C LEU A 493 -23.28 -7.64 3.57
N MET A 494 -21.95 -7.56 3.68
CA MET A 494 -21.28 -6.46 4.38
C MET A 494 -21.51 -5.10 3.70
N ILE A 495 -21.53 -5.06 2.38
CA ILE A 495 -21.72 -3.81 1.60
C ILE A 495 -23.03 -3.09 2.00
N PRO A 496 -24.22 -3.71 1.88
CA PRO A 496 -25.47 -3.09 2.33
C PRO A 496 -25.51 -2.78 3.82
N GLN A 497 -24.92 -3.63 4.67
CA GLN A 497 -24.88 -3.38 6.13
C GLN A 497 -24.08 -2.10 6.46
N ASN A 498 -22.97 -1.88 5.78
CA ASN A 498 -22.14 -0.68 5.93
C ASN A 498 -22.88 0.56 5.45
N VAL A 499 -23.53 0.50 4.28
CA VAL A 499 -24.37 1.60 3.78
C VAL A 499 -25.53 1.90 4.73
N HIS A 500 -26.22 0.88 5.22
CA HIS A 500 -27.30 1.05 6.19
C HIS A 500 -26.81 1.76 7.47
N ARG A 501 -25.63 1.37 7.99
CA ARG A 501 -25.01 2.04 9.15
C ARG A 501 -24.73 3.51 8.88
N ILE A 502 -24.23 3.86 7.69
CA ILE A 502 -24.01 5.25 7.26
C ILE A 502 -25.34 6.00 7.21
N LEU A 503 -26.38 5.43 6.60
CA LEU A 503 -27.72 6.02 6.53
C LEU A 503 -28.35 6.23 7.92
N VAL A 504 -28.14 5.31 8.86
CA VAL A 504 -28.56 5.47 10.26
C VAL A 504 -27.84 6.64 10.92
N ASN A 505 -26.53 6.81 10.69
CA ASN A 505 -25.77 7.95 11.20
C ASN A 505 -26.27 9.28 10.61
N LEU A 506 -26.51 9.33 9.29
CA LEU A 506 -27.11 10.49 8.63
C LEU A 506 -28.51 10.80 9.19
N THR A 507 -29.32 9.78 9.42
CA THR A 507 -30.66 9.95 10.03
C THR A 507 -30.55 10.50 11.46
N LYS A 508 -29.60 10.04 12.27
CA LYS A 508 -29.31 10.60 13.61
C LYS A 508 -28.87 12.06 13.53
N TYR A 509 -28.07 12.42 12.52
CA TYR A 509 -27.70 13.81 12.27
C TYR A 509 -28.93 14.67 11.92
N LEU A 510 -29.80 14.17 11.04
CA LEU A 510 -31.05 14.84 10.65
C LEU A 510 -32.04 14.99 11.82
N GLN A 511 -31.97 14.15 12.86
CA GLN A 511 -32.80 14.34 14.06
C GLN A 511 -32.56 15.69 14.76
N ARG A 512 -31.38 16.29 14.61
CA ARG A 512 -31.09 17.64 15.16
C ARG A 512 -31.98 18.72 14.56
N TRP A 513 -32.44 18.53 13.31
CA TRP A 513 -33.35 19.45 12.63
C TRP A 513 -34.80 19.33 13.13
N LYS A 514 -35.15 18.27 13.88
CA LYS A 514 -36.46 18.13 14.51
C LYS A 514 -36.73 19.21 15.57
N LYS A 515 -35.72 19.95 16.04
CA LYS A 515 -35.93 21.11 16.92
C LYS A 515 -36.82 22.19 16.30
N TYR A 516 -36.84 22.29 14.97
CA TYR A 516 -37.66 23.24 14.21
C TYR A 516 -39.05 22.70 13.84
N ARG A 517 -39.38 21.46 14.25
CA ARG A 517 -40.67 20.79 13.94
C ARG A 517 -41.93 21.61 14.23
N PRO A 518 -42.00 22.48 15.26
CA PRO A 518 -43.17 23.32 15.47
C PRO A 518 -43.53 24.24 14.29
N LEU A 519 -42.59 24.58 13.41
CA LEU A 519 -42.82 25.50 12.29
C LEU A 519 -43.78 24.95 11.23
N TRP A 520 -43.76 23.62 11.02
CA TRP A 520 -44.54 22.96 9.96
C TRP A 520 -45.51 21.90 10.49
N LYS A 521 -45.43 21.53 11.78
CA LYS A 521 -46.40 20.61 12.40
C LYS A 521 -47.67 21.33 12.86
N LEU A 522 -47.53 22.58 13.30
CA LEU A 522 -48.65 23.34 13.82
C LEU A 522 -49.43 23.97 12.68
N ASP A 523 -50.76 23.87 12.75
CA ASP A 523 -51.62 24.64 11.86
C ASP A 523 -51.43 26.13 12.18
N LYS A 524 -50.86 26.83 11.19
CA LYS A 524 -50.54 28.24 11.27
C LYS A 524 -51.79 29.06 11.56
N ALA A 525 -52.93 28.76 10.97
CA ALA A 525 -54.16 29.54 11.16
C ALA A 525 -54.66 29.39 12.60
N ILE A 526 -54.74 28.16 13.11
CA ILE A 526 -55.30 27.86 14.44
C ILE A 526 -54.46 28.48 15.56
N VAL A 527 -53.13 28.38 15.48
CA VAL A 527 -52.23 28.96 16.50
C VAL A 527 -52.33 30.49 16.51
N MET A 528 -52.48 31.08 15.33
CA MET A 528 -52.54 32.52 15.15
C MET A 528 -53.88 33.10 15.61
N GLU A 529 -54.99 32.43 15.30
CA GLU A 529 -56.33 32.82 15.77
C GLU A 529 -56.43 32.74 17.30
N LYS A 530 -55.94 31.65 17.91
CA LYS A 530 -55.87 31.52 19.37
C LYS A 530 -54.99 32.57 20.03
N PHE A 531 -53.97 33.05 19.34
CA PHE A 531 -53.10 34.11 19.82
C PHE A 531 -53.79 35.47 19.72
N ALA A 532 -54.36 35.80 18.56
CA ALA A 532 -55.11 37.04 18.34
C ALA A 532 -56.31 37.19 19.28
N ALA A 533 -57.05 36.10 19.53
CA ALA A 533 -58.21 36.08 20.43
C ALA A 533 -57.88 36.51 21.87
N LYS A 534 -56.62 36.38 22.31
CA LYS A 534 -56.18 36.81 23.64
C LYS A 534 -55.90 38.32 23.74
N LYS A 535 -56.00 39.06 22.64
CA LYS A 535 -55.59 40.48 22.52
C LYS A 535 -54.23 40.75 23.19
N PRO A 536 -53.16 40.08 22.72
CA PRO A 536 -51.86 40.15 23.38
C PRO A 536 -51.22 41.55 23.20
N PRO A 537 -50.40 41.99 24.18
CA PRO A 537 -49.70 43.27 24.08
C PRO A 537 -48.61 43.25 22.99
N CYS A 538 -48.18 44.43 22.53
CA CYS A 538 -47.17 44.58 21.48
C CYS A 538 -45.86 43.81 21.79
N VAL A 539 -45.45 43.79 23.07
CA VAL A 539 -44.25 43.06 23.53
C VAL A 539 -44.33 41.56 23.19
N SER A 540 -45.51 40.94 23.37
CA SER A 540 -45.70 39.53 23.05
C SER A 540 -45.65 39.26 21.54
N TYR A 541 -46.04 40.23 20.70
CA TYR A 541 -45.82 40.14 19.26
C TYR A 541 -44.33 40.25 18.92
N ASP A 542 -43.62 41.20 19.50
CA ASP A 542 -42.18 41.39 19.29
C ASP A 542 -41.38 40.14 19.69
N GLU A 543 -41.65 39.56 20.87
CA GLU A 543 -41.01 38.31 21.30
C GLU A 543 -41.13 37.18 20.26
N LYS A 544 -42.34 37.01 19.69
CA LYS A 544 -42.58 35.98 18.66
C LYS A 544 -41.94 36.34 17.32
N LEU A 545 -42.03 37.60 16.89
CA LEU A 545 -41.41 38.08 15.64
C LEU A 545 -39.88 37.93 15.71
N GLN A 546 -39.28 38.24 16.85
CA GLN A 546 -37.86 38.08 17.09
C GLN A 546 -37.47 36.60 17.06
N PHE A 547 -38.26 35.73 17.70
CA PHE A 547 -38.04 34.29 17.72
C PHE A 547 -37.99 33.69 16.30
N TYR A 548 -39.00 33.95 15.45
CA TYR A 548 -39.03 33.40 14.09
C TYR A 548 -37.97 34.02 13.17
N THR A 549 -37.69 35.32 13.32
CA THR A 549 -36.61 36.00 12.58
C THR A 549 -35.23 35.40 12.93
N LYS A 550 -34.97 35.12 14.21
CA LYS A 550 -33.74 34.45 14.67
C LYS A 550 -33.58 33.07 14.05
N ILE A 551 -34.65 32.26 14.01
CA ILE A 551 -34.63 30.93 13.37
C ILE A 551 -34.26 31.05 11.88
N SER A 552 -34.86 31.97 11.15
CA SER A 552 -34.59 32.22 9.73
C SER A 552 -33.11 32.53 9.45
N GLN A 553 -32.45 33.26 10.35
CA GLN A 553 -31.02 33.58 10.26
C GLN A 553 -30.13 32.42 10.72
N GLU A 554 -30.51 31.71 11.79
CA GLU A 554 -29.73 30.58 12.33
C GLU A 554 -29.60 29.45 11.31
N VAL A 555 -30.68 29.12 10.61
CA VAL A 555 -30.71 28.02 9.63
C VAL A 555 -29.74 28.25 8.47
N MET A 556 -29.62 29.49 7.97
CA MET A 556 -28.71 29.81 6.86
C MET A 556 -27.23 29.92 7.27
N ARG A 557 -26.95 30.08 8.57
CA ARG A 557 -25.58 30.10 9.08
C ARG A 557 -25.01 28.69 9.28
N GLN A 558 -25.84 27.66 9.29
CA GLN A 558 -25.38 26.29 9.43
C GLN A 558 -24.75 25.77 8.14
N PRO A 559 -23.74 24.87 8.20
CA PRO A 559 -23.20 24.23 7.02
C PRO A 559 -24.29 23.51 6.22
N LEU A 560 -24.40 23.84 4.93
CA LEU A 560 -25.42 23.28 4.03
C LEU A 560 -25.01 21.93 3.42
N VAL A 561 -23.79 21.47 3.70
CA VAL A 561 -23.25 20.20 3.22
C VAL A 561 -22.64 19.46 4.41
N LYS A 562 -22.91 18.16 4.50
CA LYS A 562 -22.27 17.24 5.45
C LYS A 562 -21.82 15.99 4.70
N GLU A 563 -20.55 15.66 4.83
CA GLU A 563 -19.99 14.44 4.24
C GLU A 563 -19.92 13.34 5.30
N GLU A 564 -20.33 12.13 4.92
CA GLU A 564 -20.27 10.94 5.76
C GLU A 564 -19.88 9.75 4.87
N HIS A 565 -18.60 9.37 4.92
CA HIS A 565 -18.03 8.32 4.07
C HIS A 565 -18.36 8.53 2.59
N CYS A 566 -18.97 7.54 1.93
CA CYS A 566 -19.34 7.58 0.52
C CYS A 566 -20.52 8.51 0.19
N VAL A 567 -21.19 9.12 1.18
CA VAL A 567 -22.39 9.94 0.97
C VAL A 567 -22.13 11.40 1.31
N ARG A 568 -22.39 12.29 0.34
CA ARG A 568 -22.50 13.74 0.58
C ARG A 568 -23.96 14.13 0.78
N LEU A 569 -24.31 14.58 1.99
CA LEU A 569 -25.64 15.05 2.33
C LEU A 569 -25.77 16.55 2.01
N GLN A 570 -26.70 16.88 1.11
CA GLN A 570 -27.08 18.26 0.82
C GLN A 570 -28.28 18.68 1.67
N LEU A 571 -28.09 19.72 2.48
CA LEU A 571 -29.09 20.32 3.37
C LEU A 571 -29.67 21.63 2.81
N GLY A 572 -29.18 22.11 1.66
CA GLY A 572 -29.64 23.34 1.02
C GLY A 572 -31.16 23.42 0.87
N PRO A 573 -31.82 22.46 0.21
CA PRO A 573 -33.27 22.47 0.03
C PRO A 573 -34.03 22.53 1.36
N LEU A 574 -33.67 21.67 2.33
CA LEU A 574 -34.25 21.68 3.67
C LEU A 574 -34.07 23.04 4.37
N ALA A 575 -32.87 23.59 4.37
CA ALA A 575 -32.56 24.87 5.01
C ALA A 575 -33.41 26.01 4.42
N HIS A 576 -33.54 26.05 3.08
CA HIS A 576 -34.40 27.01 2.40
C HIS A 576 -35.87 26.84 2.78
N THR A 577 -36.42 25.62 2.79
CA THR A 577 -37.82 25.39 3.17
C THR A 577 -38.12 25.80 4.62
N VAL A 578 -37.19 25.52 5.55
CA VAL A 578 -37.32 25.95 6.95
C VAL A 578 -37.25 27.47 7.07
N GLN A 579 -36.36 28.12 6.31
CA GLN A 579 -36.24 29.57 6.27
C GLN A 579 -37.51 30.24 5.74
N GLU A 580 -38.05 29.73 4.62
CA GLU A 580 -39.29 30.23 4.03
C GLU A 580 -40.48 30.06 4.98
N SER A 581 -40.56 28.92 5.66
CA SER A 581 -41.58 28.68 6.68
C SER A 581 -41.49 29.71 7.81
N ALA A 582 -40.29 29.96 8.35
CA ALA A 582 -40.08 30.96 9.39
C ALA A 582 -40.42 32.39 8.91
N LYS A 583 -40.02 32.77 7.69
CA LYS A 583 -40.40 34.06 7.06
C LYS A 583 -41.91 34.16 6.89
N ALA A 584 -42.59 33.09 6.51
CA ALA A 584 -44.04 33.06 6.40
C ALA A 584 -44.72 33.29 7.77
N TRP A 585 -44.19 32.73 8.86
CA TRP A 585 -44.67 33.01 10.22
C TRP A 585 -44.52 34.49 10.59
N VAL A 586 -43.35 35.09 10.31
CA VAL A 586 -43.10 36.53 10.51
C VAL A 586 -44.10 37.38 9.74
N MET A 587 -44.34 37.08 8.46
CA MET A 587 -45.30 37.85 7.65
C MET A 587 -46.73 37.75 8.18
N SER A 588 -47.18 36.59 8.63
CA SER A 588 -48.54 36.44 9.15
C SER A 588 -48.73 37.06 10.53
N LEU A 589 -47.72 36.98 11.42
CA LEU A 589 -47.73 37.71 12.70
C LEU A 589 -47.74 39.22 12.45
N GLY A 590 -46.98 39.66 11.45
CA GLY A 590 -47.00 41.04 11.00
C GLY A 590 -48.36 41.52 10.52
N LYS A 591 -49.09 40.69 9.76
CA LYS A 591 -50.46 41.01 9.31
C LYS A 591 -51.44 41.16 10.48
N LEU A 592 -51.42 40.24 11.45
CA LEU A 592 -52.28 40.33 12.63
C LEU A 592 -51.94 41.55 13.50
N LEU A 593 -50.64 41.85 13.66
CA LEU A 593 -50.21 43.06 14.36
C LEU A 593 -50.70 44.32 13.64
N ASN A 594 -50.64 44.35 12.31
CA ASN A 594 -51.13 45.45 11.48
C ASN A 594 -52.65 45.64 11.63
N GLU A 595 -53.43 44.57 11.51
CA GLU A 595 -54.89 44.61 11.70
C GLU A 595 -55.25 45.14 13.09
N SER A 596 -54.64 44.60 14.14
CA SER A 596 -54.88 45.06 15.51
C SER A 596 -54.42 46.51 15.77
N ALA A 597 -53.30 46.93 15.18
CA ALA A 597 -52.80 48.31 15.29
C ALA A 597 -53.68 49.29 14.52
N ARG A 598 -54.20 48.90 13.35
CA ARG A 598 -55.13 49.68 12.53
C ARG A 598 -56.47 49.87 13.24
N GLU A 599 -57.05 48.80 13.77
CA GLU A 599 -58.31 48.87 14.52
C GLU A 599 -58.21 49.84 15.71
N GLU A 600 -57.13 49.76 16.50
CA GLU A 600 -56.96 50.69 17.63
C GLU A 600 -56.63 52.11 17.20
N LEU A 601 -55.88 52.30 16.12
CA LEU A 601 -55.61 53.63 15.57
C LEU A 601 -56.91 54.32 15.12
N HIS A 602 -57.77 53.62 14.39
CA HIS A 602 -59.05 54.16 13.96
C HIS A 602 -60.01 54.36 15.13
N SER A 603 -60.06 53.44 16.09
CA SER A 603 -60.88 53.60 17.30
C SER A 603 -60.46 54.84 18.10
N LEU A 604 -59.16 55.05 18.31
CA LEU A 604 -58.65 56.26 18.97
C LEU A 604 -59.00 57.52 18.19
N HIS A 605 -58.78 57.50 16.87
CA HIS A 605 -59.06 58.66 16.02
C HIS A 605 -60.56 59.02 16.05
N GLU A 606 -61.47 58.05 15.91
CA GLU A 606 -62.92 58.26 15.99
C GLU A 606 -63.35 58.75 17.39
N GLU A 607 -62.78 58.20 18.46
CA GLU A 607 -63.08 58.64 19.83
C GLU A 607 -62.63 60.09 20.03
N MET A 608 -61.44 60.44 19.56
CA MET A 608 -60.91 61.81 19.61
C MET A 608 -61.73 62.79 18.77
N GLU A 609 -62.15 62.42 17.56
CA GLU A 609 -63.03 63.23 16.73
C GLU A 609 -64.41 63.43 17.37
N SER A 610 -64.96 62.38 17.98
CA SER A 610 -66.25 62.46 18.68
C SER A 610 -66.21 63.40 19.88
N LEU A 611 -65.13 63.33 20.68
CA LEU A 611 -64.89 64.22 21.81
C LEU A 611 -64.66 65.66 21.34
N ALA A 612 -63.89 65.86 20.27
CA ALA A 612 -63.69 67.16 19.66
C ALA A 612 -65.01 67.79 19.16
N LYS A 613 -65.88 66.98 18.53
CA LYS A 613 -67.19 67.42 18.05
C LYS A 613 -68.14 67.75 19.21
N ASN A 614 -68.12 66.95 20.28
CA ASN A 614 -68.92 67.19 21.47
C ASN A 614 -68.47 68.46 22.21
N LEU A 615 -67.16 68.73 22.25
CA LEU A 615 -66.58 69.94 22.85
C LEU A 615 -66.96 71.22 22.07
N LYS A 616 -67.08 71.13 20.73
CA LYS A 616 -67.42 72.25 19.84
C LYS A 616 -68.92 72.61 19.83
N LYS A 617 -69.80 71.84 20.50
CA LYS A 617 -71.22 72.20 20.60
C LYS A 617 -71.39 73.47 21.44
N SER A 618 -72.00 74.50 20.86
CA SER A 618 -72.33 75.74 21.56
C SER A 618 -73.49 75.50 22.54
N PRO A 619 -73.37 75.82 23.83
CA PRO A 619 -74.43 75.58 24.80
C PRO A 619 -75.52 76.65 24.69
N GLY A 620 -76.64 76.31 24.06
CA GLY A 620 -77.85 77.15 24.00
C GLY A 620 -78.82 76.89 25.15
N THR A 621 -78.77 75.69 25.75
CA THR A 621 -79.64 75.25 26.85
C THR A 621 -78.83 74.79 28.08
N LEU A 622 -79.48 74.70 29.25
CA LEU A 622 -78.87 74.16 30.47
C LEU A 622 -78.45 72.68 30.30
N GLU A 623 -79.16 71.93 29.46
CA GLU A 623 -78.81 70.53 29.14
C GLU A 623 -77.55 70.46 28.26
N ASP A 624 -77.41 71.36 27.28
CA ASP A 624 -76.20 71.46 26.46
C ASP A 624 -74.97 71.87 27.30
N LEU A 625 -75.15 72.77 28.27
CA LEU A 625 -74.08 73.16 29.19
C LEU A 625 -73.64 71.97 30.07
N LYS A 626 -74.57 71.17 30.58
CA LYS A 626 -74.26 69.94 31.33
C LYS A 626 -73.54 68.91 30.44
N PHE A 627 -73.97 68.77 29.20
CA PHE A 627 -73.36 67.87 28.23
C PHE A 627 -71.89 68.23 27.96
N VAL A 628 -71.58 69.50 27.62
CA VAL A 628 -70.21 69.93 27.34
C VAL A 628 -69.30 69.82 28.58
N LEU A 629 -69.82 70.11 29.79
CA LEU A 629 -69.06 69.93 31.03
C LEU A 629 -68.80 68.46 31.36
N ALA A 630 -69.76 67.58 31.08
CA ALA A 630 -69.56 66.14 31.20
C ALA A 630 -68.49 65.65 30.21
N THR A 631 -68.49 66.16 28.97
CA THR A 631 -67.44 65.86 27.98
C THR A 631 -66.06 66.36 28.44
N ILE A 632 -65.94 67.54 29.04
CA ILE A 632 -64.66 68.04 29.58
C ILE A 632 -64.17 67.15 30.74
N ALA A 633 -65.06 66.75 31.64
CA ALA A 633 -64.73 65.83 32.73
C ALA A 633 -64.31 64.45 32.19
N GLU A 634 -64.94 63.99 31.11
CA GLU A 634 -64.59 62.75 30.40
C GLU A 634 -63.20 62.84 29.73
N VAL A 635 -62.87 63.94 29.05
CA VAL A 635 -61.54 64.16 28.45
C VAL A 635 -60.45 64.14 29.53
N ARG A 636 -60.70 64.76 30.69
CA ARG A 636 -59.76 64.75 31.81
C ARG A 636 -59.59 63.37 32.43
N SER A 637 -60.69 62.66 32.68
CA SER A 637 -60.64 61.33 33.30
C SER A 637 -60.00 60.28 32.38
N LYS A 638 -60.11 60.44 31.06
CA LYS A 638 -59.51 59.56 30.06
C LYS A 638 -58.05 59.89 29.70
N SER A 639 -57.46 60.98 30.20
CA SER A 639 -56.13 61.46 29.77
C SER A 639 -55.03 60.40 29.87
N LEU A 640 -54.90 59.75 31.03
CA LEU A 640 -53.91 58.68 31.23
C LEU A 640 -54.17 57.47 30.31
N ILE A 641 -55.44 57.10 30.14
CA ILE A 641 -55.83 55.94 29.32
C ILE A 641 -55.52 56.21 27.84
N MET A 642 -55.82 57.41 27.35
CA MET A 642 -55.51 57.82 25.98
C MET A 642 -54.02 57.87 25.72
N GLU A 643 -53.24 58.37 26.68
CA GLU A 643 -51.78 58.36 26.61
C GLU A 643 -51.19 56.96 26.48
N LEU A 644 -51.63 56.03 27.33
CA LEU A 644 -51.22 54.63 27.24
C LEU A 644 -51.61 54.00 25.89
N ARG A 645 -52.82 54.30 25.38
CA ARG A 645 -53.31 53.74 24.12
C ARG A 645 -52.56 54.28 22.90
N TYR A 646 -52.33 55.59 22.78
CA TYR A 646 -51.62 56.11 21.60
C TYR A 646 -50.14 55.74 21.62
N ARG A 647 -49.50 55.63 22.80
CA ARG A 647 -48.13 55.12 22.94
C ARG A 647 -48.03 53.65 22.53
N ASP A 648 -49.00 52.82 22.91
CA ASP A 648 -49.07 51.43 22.46
C ASP A 648 -49.21 51.33 20.93
N VAL A 649 -50.07 52.15 20.31
CA VAL A 649 -50.19 52.20 18.85
C VAL A 649 -48.87 52.62 18.18
N GLN A 650 -48.22 53.69 18.65
CA GLN A 650 -46.90 54.10 18.15
C GLN A 650 -45.88 52.95 18.23
N GLU A 651 -45.87 52.20 19.34
CA GLU A 651 -44.96 51.08 19.56
C GLU A 651 -45.25 49.88 18.63
N ARG A 652 -46.53 49.60 18.33
CA ARG A 652 -46.92 48.58 17.34
C ARG A 652 -46.39 48.91 15.93
N TYR A 653 -46.56 50.16 15.49
CA TYR A 653 -46.06 50.62 14.18
C TYR A 653 -44.52 50.67 14.13
N ARG A 654 -43.85 51.03 15.23
CA ARG A 654 -42.39 50.96 15.37
C ARG A 654 -41.89 49.51 15.22
N THR A 655 -42.53 48.58 15.92
CA THR A 655 -42.21 47.14 15.86
C THR A 655 -42.40 46.59 14.44
N MET A 656 -43.50 46.91 13.77
CA MET A 656 -43.72 46.53 12.37
C MET A 656 -42.59 47.01 11.45
N THR A 657 -42.16 48.25 11.62
CA THR A 657 -41.05 48.83 10.83
C THR A 657 -39.74 48.08 11.05
N MET A 658 -39.44 47.65 12.29
CA MET A 658 -38.23 46.87 12.59
C MET A 658 -38.15 45.52 11.87
N TYR A 659 -39.29 44.90 11.56
CA TYR A 659 -39.37 43.62 10.85
C TYR A 659 -39.70 43.77 9.36
N ASN A 660 -39.49 44.96 8.78
CA ASN A 660 -39.76 45.28 7.36
C ASN A 660 -41.22 45.08 6.93
N LEU A 661 -42.17 45.20 7.85
CA LEU A 661 -43.60 45.23 7.53
C LEU A 661 -43.97 46.69 7.27
N HIS A 662 -44.38 46.99 6.03
CA HIS A 662 -44.63 48.36 5.59
C HIS A 662 -46.14 48.67 5.68
N PRO A 663 -46.60 49.42 6.69
CA PRO A 663 -47.96 49.95 6.74
C PRO A 663 -48.19 51.03 5.66
N SER A 664 -49.44 51.41 5.43
CA SER A 664 -49.78 52.45 4.46
C SER A 664 -49.21 53.81 4.89
N ASN A 665 -48.78 54.64 3.92
CA ASN A 665 -48.28 56.00 4.20
C ASN A 665 -49.32 56.86 4.95
N ALA A 666 -50.62 56.65 4.68
CA ALA A 666 -51.70 57.35 5.37
C ALA A 666 -51.83 56.97 6.86
N GLU A 667 -51.61 55.69 7.19
CA GLU A 667 -51.62 55.22 8.58
C GLU A 667 -50.43 55.78 9.35
N LYS A 668 -49.25 55.80 8.71
CA LYS A 668 -48.03 56.34 9.31
C LYS A 668 -48.16 57.82 9.67
N GLU A 669 -48.69 58.63 8.75
CA GLU A 669 -48.97 60.04 9.04
C GLU A 669 -49.99 60.23 10.18
N LEU A 670 -51.00 59.37 10.26
CA LEU A 670 -52.02 59.44 11.31
C LEU A 670 -51.44 59.09 12.69
N VAL A 671 -50.57 58.08 12.76
CA VAL A 671 -49.84 57.68 13.97
C VAL A 671 -48.91 58.79 14.45
N ASP A 672 -48.22 59.48 13.54
CA ASP A 672 -47.34 60.61 13.89
C ASP A 672 -48.16 61.80 14.42
N LYS A 673 -49.38 62.00 13.91
CA LYS A 673 -50.26 63.12 14.30
C LYS A 673 -51.07 62.86 15.57
N ILE A 674 -51.33 61.61 15.95
CA ILE A 674 -52.29 61.28 17.02
C ILE A 674 -51.95 61.89 18.38
N GLU A 675 -50.66 61.96 18.74
CA GLU A 675 -50.18 62.58 19.98
C GLU A 675 -50.49 64.08 19.99
N SER A 676 -50.21 64.77 18.87
CA SER A 676 -50.52 66.20 18.72
C SER A 676 -52.03 66.48 18.71
N MET A 677 -52.83 65.58 18.11
CA MET A 677 -54.29 65.69 18.10
C MET A 677 -54.88 65.58 19.50
N TRP A 678 -54.35 64.68 20.35
CA TRP A 678 -54.81 64.52 21.74
C TRP A 678 -54.42 65.72 22.59
N GLN A 679 -53.17 66.20 22.45
CA GLN A 679 -52.71 67.40 23.13
C GLN A 679 -53.55 68.62 22.75
N SER A 680 -53.90 68.77 21.47
CA SER A 680 -54.80 69.83 21.00
C SER A 680 -56.19 69.71 21.62
N LEU A 681 -56.80 68.52 21.58
CA LEU A 681 -58.12 68.28 22.17
C LEU A 681 -58.15 68.54 23.68
N PHE A 682 -57.11 68.11 24.39
CA PHE A 682 -56.97 68.36 25.82
C PHE A 682 -56.85 69.85 26.12
N THR A 683 -56.03 70.58 25.35
CA THR A 683 -55.88 72.04 25.47
C THR A 683 -57.19 72.76 25.15
N ASP A 684 -57.88 72.35 24.10
CA ASP A 684 -59.19 72.87 23.73
C ASP A 684 -60.20 72.65 24.86
N SER A 685 -60.19 71.48 25.52
CA SER A 685 -61.09 71.18 26.64
C SER A 685 -60.88 72.12 27.83
N VAL A 686 -59.63 72.50 28.11
CA VAL A 686 -59.26 73.46 29.14
C VAL A 686 -59.71 74.88 28.72
N ASN A 687 -59.48 75.26 27.47
CA ASN A 687 -59.89 76.57 26.95
C ASN A 687 -61.42 76.75 26.97
N VAL A 688 -62.17 75.72 26.57
CA VAL A 688 -63.64 75.72 26.60
C VAL A 688 -64.14 75.75 28.05
N GLU A 689 -63.50 75.04 28.98
CA GLU A 689 -63.84 75.12 30.41
C GLU A 689 -63.68 76.54 30.97
N HIS A 690 -62.58 77.22 30.62
CA HIS A 690 -62.35 78.62 31.00
C HIS A 690 -63.40 79.56 30.39
N ALA A 691 -63.75 79.39 29.11
CA ALA A 691 -64.74 80.19 28.42
C ALA A 691 -66.17 79.99 28.97
N LEU A 692 -66.53 78.75 29.35
CA LEU A 692 -67.80 78.42 29.99
C LEU A 692 -67.90 78.90 31.44
N GLY A 693 -66.79 79.31 32.06
CA GLY A 693 -66.78 79.90 33.40
C GLY A 693 -67.62 81.19 33.52
N SER A 694 -67.74 81.96 32.44
CA SER A 694 -68.61 83.15 32.38
C SER A 694 -70.09 82.77 32.16
N ILE A 695 -70.36 81.80 31.29
CA ILE A 695 -71.72 81.31 30.96
C ILE A 695 -72.35 80.52 32.12
N LYS A 696 -71.55 79.77 32.89
CA LYS A 696 -71.99 79.11 34.13
C LYS A 696 -72.60 80.09 35.13
N ARG A 697 -72.03 81.30 35.24
CA ARG A 697 -72.53 82.35 36.14
C ARG A 697 -73.91 82.86 35.70
N THR A 698 -74.14 82.98 34.39
CA THR A 698 -75.42 83.41 33.81
C THR A 698 -76.55 82.38 34.01
N PHE A 699 -76.26 81.08 33.92
CA PHE A 699 -77.26 80.02 34.14
C PHE A 699 -77.54 79.69 35.62
N THR A 700 -76.63 80.02 36.53
CA THR A 700 -76.91 79.97 37.98
C THR A 700 -77.89 81.06 38.45
N GLU A 701 -78.11 82.12 37.67
CA GLU A 701 -79.03 83.22 38.02
C GLU A 701 -80.50 82.99 37.60
N VAL A 702 -80.80 81.97 36.78
CA VAL A 702 -82.13 81.79 36.13
C VAL A 702 -83.08 80.70 36.73
N PRO A 703 -82.87 80.07 37.91
CA PRO A 703 -83.94 79.25 38.52
C PRO A 703 -85.05 80.02 39.26
N TRP A 704 -85.02 81.36 39.38
CA TRP A 704 -85.95 82.10 40.27
C TRP A 704 -87.20 82.69 39.62
N ARG A 705 -87.41 82.55 38.30
CA ARG A 705 -88.52 83.23 37.60
C ARG A 705 -89.70 82.35 37.17
N TRP A 706 -89.68 81.05 37.47
CA TRP A 706 -90.80 80.14 37.20
C TRP A 706 -91.01 79.18 38.37
N LEU A 707 -91.66 79.69 39.44
CA LEU A 707 -92.55 78.97 40.40
C LEU A 707 -92.87 79.91 41.58
N PRO A 708 -94.09 80.50 41.63
CA PRO A 708 -94.86 80.38 42.85
C PRO A 708 -96.32 80.03 42.56
N GLU A 709 -96.61 78.74 42.48
CA GLU A 709 -97.93 78.20 42.86
C GLU A 709 -97.81 76.71 43.14
N ALA A 710 -97.32 76.39 44.34
CA ALA A 710 -97.68 75.20 45.14
C ALA A 710 -96.65 74.99 46.25
N ARG A 711 -96.76 75.76 47.33
CA ARG A 711 -96.28 75.32 48.66
C ARG A 711 -97.29 75.72 49.73
N ALA A 712 -98.27 74.84 49.93
CA ALA A 712 -98.98 74.75 51.19
C ALA A 712 -98.85 73.31 51.70
N ARG A 713 -98.35 73.20 52.94
CA ARG A 713 -98.08 71.99 53.76
C ARG A 713 -96.77 71.29 53.38
N GLY A 714 -95.66 71.48 54.10
CA GLY A 714 -95.41 71.11 55.50
C GLY A 714 -94.52 69.85 55.48
N LEU A 715 -93.42 69.66 56.19
CA LEU A 715 -92.84 70.26 57.38
C LEU A 715 -91.32 69.99 57.38
N ARG A 716 -90.56 70.91 58.01
CA ARG A 716 -89.34 70.74 58.85
C ARG A 716 -88.79 69.29 58.87
N GLY A 717 -87.56 68.98 58.46
CA GLY A 717 -86.28 69.47 59.02
C GLY A 717 -85.96 68.76 60.36
N PRO A 718 -84.69 68.61 60.81
CA PRO A 718 -83.48 69.22 60.25
C PRO A 718 -82.16 68.38 60.37
N SER A 719 -81.08 68.93 59.79
CA SER A 719 -79.66 69.06 60.28
C SER A 719 -79.05 68.00 61.23
N ASP A 720 -77.79 67.61 61.22
CA ASP A 720 -76.50 68.27 60.87
C ASP A 720 -75.44 67.14 60.93
N SER A 721 -74.62 66.91 59.90
CA SER A 721 -73.24 67.36 59.72
C SER A 721 -72.11 66.64 60.52
N ARG A 722 -71.07 66.28 59.74
CA ARG A 722 -69.63 66.13 60.04
C ARG A 722 -69.02 64.78 60.47
N LEU A 723 -68.18 64.33 59.54
CA LEU A 723 -66.74 63.99 59.68
C LEU A 723 -66.32 62.62 60.25
N LEU A 724 -65.62 61.92 59.34
CA LEU A 724 -64.42 61.07 59.50
C LEU A 724 -64.56 59.73 60.27
N SER A 725 -64.42 58.65 59.49
CA SER A 725 -63.60 57.43 59.66
C SER A 725 -63.00 57.13 61.06
N PRO A 726 -62.80 55.85 61.47
CA PRO A 726 -62.20 54.83 60.59
C PRO A 726 -62.59 53.35 60.81
N ASP A 727 -62.22 52.57 59.79
CA ASP A 727 -61.71 51.18 59.72
C ASP A 727 -62.31 49.96 60.44
N HIS A 728 -62.15 48.86 59.68
CA HIS A 728 -61.94 47.46 60.07
C HIS A 728 -63.07 46.56 60.59
N SER A 729 -63.48 45.68 59.66
CA SER A 729 -63.30 44.22 59.72
C SER A 729 -64.32 43.34 60.46
N GLN A 730 -64.31 42.07 60.01
CA GLN A 730 -64.90 40.84 60.57
C GLN A 730 -66.36 40.57 60.21
N ARG A 731 -66.61 39.59 59.31
CA ARG A 731 -66.75 38.11 59.55
C ARG A 731 -68.20 37.81 59.96
N ASP A 732 -68.86 36.71 59.61
CA ASP A 732 -68.47 35.35 59.21
C ASP A 732 -69.72 34.57 58.71
N ASN A 733 -69.45 33.43 58.05
CA ASN A 733 -70.19 32.14 58.11
C ASN A 733 -71.58 31.99 57.46
N GLU A 734 -72.02 30.84 56.93
CA GLU A 734 -71.52 29.44 56.77
C GLU A 734 -72.52 28.73 55.81
N LEU A 735 -72.13 27.75 54.97
CA LEU A 735 -72.28 26.28 55.15
C LEU A 735 -71.63 25.59 53.92
N GLN A 736 -70.51 24.84 54.03
CA GLN A 736 -70.34 23.37 54.28
C GLN A 736 -71.10 22.42 53.32
N ALA A 737 -70.59 21.28 52.83
CA ALA A 737 -69.27 20.59 52.84
C ALA A 737 -69.31 19.40 51.85
N ALA A 738 -68.15 18.98 51.30
CA ALA A 738 -67.54 17.62 51.32
C ALA A 738 -67.52 16.97 49.91
N ASP A 739 -66.55 16.21 49.42
CA ASP A 739 -65.34 15.56 49.94
C ASP A 739 -64.42 15.11 48.75
N GLY A 740 -63.14 14.80 49.00
CA GLY A 740 -62.43 13.72 48.28
C GLY A 740 -61.13 14.00 47.49
N GLY A 741 -59.96 13.80 48.15
CA GLY A 741 -58.80 13.06 47.59
C GLY A 741 -57.61 13.86 46.99
N LEU A 742 -56.53 14.17 47.74
CA LEU A 742 -55.30 13.39 48.05
C LEU A 742 -54.11 13.49 47.05
N ARG A 743 -53.06 14.25 47.48
CA ARG A 743 -51.58 13.99 47.48
C ARG A 743 -50.87 13.64 46.14
N LYS A 744 -49.60 14.00 45.84
CA LYS A 744 -48.40 14.48 46.58
C LYS A 744 -47.31 14.85 45.54
N ALA A 745 -46.41 15.80 45.88
CA ALA A 745 -44.96 15.89 45.59
C ALA A 745 -44.49 15.96 44.10
N VAL A 746 -43.49 16.73 43.65
CA VAL A 746 -42.18 17.16 44.19
C VAL A 746 -41.76 18.47 43.48
N LEU A 747 -41.20 19.43 44.22
CA LEU A 747 -40.32 20.47 43.71
C LEU A 747 -38.87 19.97 43.81
N PHE A 748 -38.13 20.18 42.72
CA PHE A 748 -36.68 20.22 42.50
C PHE A 748 -35.75 19.30 43.30
#